data_AF-A0A9W8J190-F1
#
_entry.id   AF-A0A9W8J190-F1
#
_cell.length_a   1.000
_cell.length_b   1.000
_cell.length_c   1.000
_cell.angle_alpha   90.00
_cell.angle_beta   90.00
_cell.angle_gamma   90.00
#
_symmetry.space_group_name_H-M   'P 1'
#
loop_
_entity.id
_entity.type
_entity.pdbx_description
1 polymer ?
#
loop_
_entity_poly.entity_id
_entity_poly.type
_entity_poly.pdbx_seq_one_letter_code
_entity_poly.pdbx_strand_id
1 'polypeptide(L)'
;MVKRASPGAEEQKPLTANLTEQDAEKLTDIRREITKLDLHLERIAVPKYASSYQKRREITKGISNFWPVALMHHDVILVHAQHRSDQTALSYLEDVWVTRDPNEHRAFTIEFTFKENPFFTEKVLTKEFKHVPPKLEEAQAHLHKPDENGISDAMLEFDWEAHIEPSTIKINWKDPAHALTQLYPRVKDEDDDDIPAESGSFFNFFEEKSDPFNIGEIIAEEIFPRAIDYFMGEVEGSEADSEEEDEEDDEDEEEIDLEKPRPKKRKAERQFCALFSSSLSLLLVMKSLIPSVVAVLTPVALVVGQNAGEHYSPLRRAQHHARQDAPSASTSTSPVTLPTSSVSGASGTGTVAPTSTVDTAVYTFSLAATNPTAVPLSIITANQASSPTLPLSSTPAAGASPTFISGAPSLPNVNTIQPTNYPTMDRIPPLDSAEVQQWKQDVANSGISIPDFQPTNPGGCVNNTAIATDPSRCWWSCTGCVTDKDITQCPDKNSWGLTYDDGPGYYTPNLLQYLDEKDLKSTFFVVGSRAIQFPSLLQAEYLGQHQIAVHTWSHQPLTTLTNDEIIAELGWTKKVIKDILGITPNMMRPPFGDIDNRVRAISLAMGMTPVIWTRTSATSTFDTDGKFPSAPSLRLFSPFFITADFNIHNGVTPVQKVLQNWQTILASASALDHGFIVLEHDLFQESVEVATGYILPDALAHNPPFKIQPVVSCLGMEIGDAYIETNKTTASGSSASTSAGDATKSSNSIRQSPFESLVATTLIVGVSGFAFGVFLSRF
;
A
#
# COMPACT_ATOMS: atom_id res chain seq x y z
N MET A 1 -60.63 -3.62 -7.50
CA MET A 1 -61.19 -4.59 -6.53
C MET A 1 -60.43 -4.41 -5.22
N VAL A 2 -61.15 -4.18 -4.14
CA VAL A 2 -60.66 -3.79 -2.81
C VAL A 2 -59.89 -4.94 -2.12
N LYS A 3 -58.69 -4.66 -1.60
CA LYS A 3 -58.06 -5.40 -0.47
C LYS A 3 -57.41 -4.34 0.45
N ARG A 4 -58.15 -3.89 1.46
CA ARG A 4 -58.05 -4.28 2.89
C ARG A 4 -56.67 -3.96 3.47
N ALA A 5 -56.63 -2.85 4.21
CA ALA A 5 -55.53 -2.39 5.04
C ALA A 5 -55.14 -3.43 6.11
N SER A 6 -53.84 -3.57 6.32
CA SER A 6 -53.25 -4.10 7.54
C SER A 6 -52.97 -2.90 8.46
N PRO A 7 -53.42 -2.89 9.73
CA PRO A 7 -53.15 -1.80 10.66
C PRO A 7 -51.83 -2.07 11.41
N GLY A 8 -50.90 -1.11 11.37
CA GLY A 8 -49.72 -1.11 12.24
C GLY A 8 -48.38 -1.00 11.51
N ALA A 9 -48.16 0.11 10.83
CA ALA A 9 -46.85 0.71 10.65
C ALA A 9 -47.10 2.21 10.72
N GLU A 10 -46.95 2.79 11.91
CA GLU A 10 -46.76 4.25 11.98
C GLU A 10 -45.41 4.51 11.34
N GLU A 11 -45.40 5.22 10.21
CA GLU A 11 -44.18 5.83 9.69
C GLU A 11 -43.55 6.63 10.84
N GLN A 12 -42.38 6.19 11.32
CA GLN A 12 -41.56 7.04 12.17
C GLN A 12 -41.19 8.26 11.33
N LYS A 13 -41.76 9.41 11.68
CA LYS A 13 -41.28 10.69 11.14
C LYS A 13 -39.87 10.91 11.68
N PRO A 14 -38.94 11.43 10.86
CA PRO A 14 -37.61 11.80 11.34
C PRO A 14 -37.74 12.73 12.54
N LEU A 15 -36.81 12.61 13.48
CA LEU A 15 -36.69 13.47 14.66
C LEU A 15 -36.46 14.91 14.19
N THR A 16 -37.57 15.60 13.97
CA THR A 16 -37.57 17.00 13.55
C THR A 16 -37.60 17.86 14.80
N ALA A 17 -36.47 18.48 15.12
CA ALA A 17 -36.44 19.54 16.11
C ALA A 17 -37.28 20.71 15.59
N ASN A 18 -38.37 21.05 16.30
CA ASN A 18 -39.12 22.27 16.01
C ASN A 18 -38.32 23.47 16.52
N LEU A 19 -37.39 23.95 15.69
CA LEU A 19 -36.62 25.15 15.98
C LEU A 19 -37.52 26.38 15.78
N THR A 20 -37.73 27.14 16.85
CA THR A 20 -38.44 28.43 16.72
C THR A 20 -37.53 29.43 16.00
N GLU A 21 -38.11 30.38 15.27
CA GLU A 21 -37.36 31.47 14.62
C GLU A 21 -36.47 32.22 15.63
N GLN A 22 -36.94 32.36 16.87
CA GLN A 22 -36.18 32.97 17.96
C GLN A 22 -34.99 32.13 18.42
N ASP A 23 -35.09 30.80 18.42
CA ASP A 23 -33.98 29.93 18.80
C ASP A 23 -32.98 29.79 17.65
N ALA A 24 -33.44 29.82 16.39
CA ALA A 24 -32.58 29.90 15.22
C ALA A 24 -31.72 31.18 15.23
N GLU A 25 -32.31 32.33 15.59
CA GLU A 25 -31.59 33.60 15.73
C GLU A 25 -30.51 33.53 16.81
N LYS A 26 -30.85 33.00 18.00
CA LYS A 26 -29.86 32.81 19.09
C LYS A 26 -28.72 31.88 18.71
N LEU A 27 -29.02 30.77 18.04
CA LEU A 27 -27.98 29.82 17.58
C LEU A 27 -27.09 30.45 16.52
N THR A 28 -27.66 31.29 15.64
CA THR A 28 -26.89 32.05 14.64
C THR A 28 -25.95 33.04 15.32
N ASP A 29 -26.41 33.77 16.34
CA ASP A 29 -25.56 34.69 17.11
C ASP A 29 -24.41 33.96 17.81
N ILE A 30 -24.70 32.82 18.45
CA ILE A 30 -23.66 31.98 19.10
C ILE A 30 -22.66 31.47 18.07
N ARG A 31 -23.11 31.00 16.89
CA ARG A 31 -22.22 30.56 15.81
C ARG A 31 -21.28 31.67 15.36
N ARG A 32 -21.80 32.90 15.21
CA ARG A 32 -20.99 34.08 14.88
C ARG A 32 -19.96 34.40 15.96
N GLU A 33 -20.31 34.29 17.24
CA GLU A 33 -19.38 34.46 18.35
C GLU A 33 -18.24 33.43 18.34
N ILE A 34 -18.57 32.15 18.08
CA ILE A 34 -17.58 31.07 17.93
C ILE A 34 -16.62 31.37 16.78
N THR A 35 -17.14 31.72 15.60
CA THR A 35 -16.29 32.03 14.44
C THR A 35 -15.38 33.24 14.69
N LYS A 36 -15.84 34.28 15.42
CA LYS A 36 -14.96 35.39 15.83
C LYS A 36 -13.84 34.91 16.74
N LEU A 37 -14.12 33.99 17.65
CA LEU A 37 -13.12 33.45 18.56
C LEU A 37 -12.07 32.62 17.81
N ASP A 38 -12.49 31.78 16.86
CA ASP A 38 -11.58 30.96 16.06
C ASP A 38 -10.62 31.82 15.22
N LEU A 39 -11.16 32.82 14.50
CA LEU A 39 -10.35 33.80 13.75
C LEU A 39 -9.35 34.56 14.65
N HIS A 40 -9.72 34.81 15.92
CA HIS A 40 -8.82 35.44 16.89
C HIS A 40 -7.70 34.50 17.32
N LEU A 41 -8.03 33.24 17.58
CA LEU A 41 -7.05 32.21 17.95
C LEU A 41 -6.03 31.99 16.84
N GLU A 42 -6.46 31.94 15.58
CA GLU A 42 -5.59 31.80 14.42
C GLU A 42 -4.63 32.98 14.26
N ARG A 43 -5.13 34.22 14.39
CA ARG A 43 -4.30 35.44 14.37
C ARG A 43 -3.20 35.44 15.44
N ILE A 44 -3.46 34.81 16.59
CA ILE A 44 -2.47 34.64 17.66
C ILE A 44 -1.52 33.47 17.38
N ALA A 45 -2.02 32.38 16.82
CA ALA A 45 -1.28 31.14 16.63
C ALA A 45 -0.28 31.24 15.47
N VAL A 46 -0.68 31.77 14.32
CA VAL A 46 0.13 31.83 13.10
C VAL A 46 1.50 32.50 13.32
N PRO A 47 1.62 33.69 13.95
CA PRO A 47 2.92 34.31 14.21
C PRO A 47 3.81 33.49 15.16
N LYS A 48 3.23 32.67 16.04
CA LYS A 48 4.00 31.82 16.98
C LYS A 48 4.64 30.64 16.26
N TYR A 49 3.98 30.07 15.26
CA TYR A 49 4.53 28.98 14.46
C TYR A 49 5.70 29.40 13.57
N ALA A 50 5.77 30.67 13.15
CA ALA A 50 6.81 31.18 12.25
C ALA A 50 8.23 30.83 12.72
N SER A 51 8.50 30.92 14.03
CA SER A 51 9.82 30.57 14.59
C SER A 51 10.15 29.08 14.50
N SER A 52 9.14 28.21 14.61
CA SER A 52 9.28 26.77 14.46
C SER A 52 9.44 26.37 13.00
N TYR A 53 8.65 26.97 12.09
CA TYR A 53 8.79 26.73 10.65
C TYR A 53 10.14 27.22 10.12
N GLN A 54 10.68 28.33 10.62
CA GLN A 54 12.03 28.75 10.27
C GLN A 54 13.09 27.73 10.72
N LYS A 55 13.00 27.21 11.96
CA LYS A 55 13.92 26.16 12.45
C LYS A 55 13.82 24.88 11.62
N ARG A 56 12.58 24.46 11.26
CA ARG A 56 12.35 23.34 10.36
C ARG A 56 13.04 23.58 9.02
N ARG A 57 12.83 24.75 8.41
CA ARG A 57 13.43 25.14 7.12
C ARG A 57 14.95 25.02 7.10
N GLU A 58 15.63 25.43 8.17
CA GLU A 58 17.10 25.30 8.26
C GLU A 58 17.56 23.82 8.26
N ILE A 59 16.74 22.91 8.80
CA ILE A 59 17.04 21.47 8.82
C ILE A 59 16.66 20.83 7.49
N THR A 60 15.46 21.10 6.97
CA THR A 60 14.92 20.43 5.78
C THR A 60 15.69 20.76 4.51
N LYS A 61 16.30 21.96 4.42
CA LYS A 61 17.25 22.30 3.34
C LYS A 61 18.46 21.37 3.24
N GLY A 62 18.86 20.75 4.35
CA GLY A 62 19.94 19.76 4.40
C GLY A 62 19.50 18.34 4.01
N ILE A 63 18.20 18.10 3.87
CA ILE A 63 17.63 16.78 3.56
C ILE A 63 17.28 16.75 2.08
N SER A 64 17.95 15.88 1.33
CA SER A 64 17.68 15.74 -0.10
C SER A 64 16.24 15.28 -0.32
N ASN A 65 15.56 15.91 -1.28
CA ASN A 65 14.19 15.59 -1.68
C ASN A 65 13.13 15.70 -0.57
N PHE A 66 13.39 16.45 0.51
CA PHE A 66 12.42 16.61 1.59
C PHE A 66 11.04 17.06 1.09
N TRP A 67 11.00 18.17 0.35
CA TRP A 67 9.74 18.75 -0.12
C TRP A 67 9.05 17.94 -1.22
N PRO A 68 9.76 17.40 -2.23
CA PRO A 68 9.15 16.50 -3.20
C PRO A 68 8.47 15.29 -2.55
N VAL A 69 9.14 14.65 -1.59
CA VAL A 69 8.58 13.50 -0.88
C VAL A 69 7.38 13.92 -0.03
N ALA A 70 7.51 15.00 0.76
CA ALA A 70 6.40 15.50 1.57
C ALA A 70 5.16 15.87 0.72
N LEU A 71 5.37 16.47 -0.45
CA LEU A 71 4.29 16.80 -1.37
C LEU A 71 3.64 15.54 -1.96
N MET A 72 4.44 14.59 -2.45
CA MET A 72 3.92 13.39 -3.14
C MET A 72 3.36 12.31 -2.20
N HIS A 73 3.58 12.41 -0.89
CA HIS A 73 2.87 11.58 0.09
C HIS A 73 1.43 12.07 0.36
N HIS A 74 1.00 13.16 -0.26
CA HIS A 74 -0.39 13.58 -0.26
C HIS A 74 -1.09 13.10 -1.54
N ASP A 75 -2.20 12.38 -1.42
CA ASP A 75 -2.86 11.67 -2.53
C ASP A 75 -3.24 12.57 -3.70
N VAL A 76 -3.85 13.73 -3.43
CA VAL A 76 -4.18 14.72 -4.46
C VAL A 76 -2.94 15.21 -5.21
N ILE A 77 -1.87 15.57 -4.49
CA ILE A 77 -0.64 16.05 -5.11
C ILE A 77 0.04 14.93 -5.92
N LEU A 78 -0.02 13.69 -5.45
CA LEU A 78 0.50 12.53 -6.16
C LEU A 78 -0.18 12.35 -7.52
N VAL A 79 -1.51 12.50 -7.59
CA VAL A 79 -2.27 12.46 -8.86
C VAL A 79 -1.80 13.55 -9.82
N HIS A 80 -1.58 14.78 -9.33
CA HIS A 80 -1.10 15.88 -10.17
C HIS A 80 0.39 15.75 -10.54
N ALA A 81 1.19 15.03 -9.75
CA ALA A 81 2.59 14.72 -10.01
C ALA A 81 2.79 13.30 -10.58
N GLN A 82 1.75 12.70 -11.17
CA GLN A 82 1.80 11.33 -11.69
C GLN A 82 2.75 11.16 -12.89
N HIS A 83 2.99 12.25 -13.64
CA HIS A 83 3.90 12.18 -14.78
C HIS A 83 5.36 12.20 -14.32
N ARG A 84 6.18 11.28 -14.85
CA ARG A 84 7.63 11.21 -14.55
C ARG A 84 8.36 12.54 -14.74
N SER A 85 7.96 13.32 -15.74
CA SER A 85 8.56 14.64 -16.00
C SER A 85 8.25 15.63 -14.87
N ASP A 86 7.08 15.55 -14.25
CA ASP A 86 6.71 16.37 -13.09
C ASP A 86 7.56 16.01 -11.89
N GLN A 87 7.67 14.72 -11.57
CA GLN A 87 8.51 14.23 -10.47
C GLN A 87 9.98 14.59 -10.67
N THR A 88 10.47 14.52 -11.92
CA THR A 88 11.84 14.91 -12.25
C THR A 88 12.05 16.41 -12.05
N ALA A 89 11.13 17.26 -12.50
CA ALA A 89 11.21 18.70 -12.27
C ALA A 89 11.09 19.05 -10.77
N LEU A 90 10.18 18.39 -10.05
CA LEU A 90 10.00 18.51 -8.61
C LEU A 90 11.22 18.03 -7.83
N SER A 91 12.00 17.06 -8.30
CA SER A 91 13.23 16.61 -7.62
C SER A 91 14.27 17.74 -7.44
N TYR A 92 14.17 18.83 -8.20
CA TYR A 92 15.00 20.02 -8.04
C TYR A 92 14.48 21.00 -6.98
N LEU A 93 13.31 20.76 -6.38
CA LEU A 93 12.70 21.59 -5.34
C LEU A 93 13.52 21.49 -4.05
N GLU A 94 14.09 22.62 -3.63
CA GLU A 94 14.85 22.75 -2.37
C GLU A 94 13.95 23.12 -1.20
N ASP A 95 12.90 23.89 -1.49
CA ASP A 95 12.16 24.59 -0.45
C ASP A 95 10.75 24.95 -0.87
N VAL A 96 9.80 24.79 0.06
CA VAL A 96 8.46 25.35 -0.04
C VAL A 96 8.25 26.26 1.15
N TRP A 97 7.74 27.47 0.90
CA TRP A 97 7.49 28.45 1.95
C TRP A 97 6.13 29.10 1.77
N VAL A 98 5.31 29.08 2.83
CA VAL A 98 3.99 29.71 2.86
C VAL A 98 4.06 30.97 3.71
N THR A 99 3.65 32.09 3.12
CA THR A 99 3.52 33.38 3.82
C THR A 99 2.06 33.78 3.83
N ARG A 100 1.46 33.88 5.02
CA ARG A 100 0.06 34.32 5.20
C ARG A 100 -0.05 35.83 5.29
N ASP A 101 -1.16 36.40 4.81
CA ASP A 101 -1.45 37.81 5.00
C ASP A 101 -1.71 38.09 6.51
N PRO A 102 -1.12 39.15 7.08
CA PRO A 102 -1.20 39.43 8.51
C PRO A 102 -2.59 39.88 8.97
N ASN A 103 -3.46 40.32 8.06
CA ASN A 103 -4.81 40.81 8.36
C ASN A 103 -5.88 39.77 7.98
N GLU A 104 -5.68 39.03 6.89
CA GLU A 104 -6.56 37.95 6.42
C GLU A 104 -5.75 36.67 6.16
N HIS A 105 -5.54 35.86 7.20
CA HIS A 105 -4.58 34.75 7.17
C HIS A 105 -4.99 33.60 6.23
N ARG A 106 -6.24 33.56 5.77
CA ARG A 106 -6.75 32.67 4.71
C ARG A 106 -6.19 33.04 3.33
N ALA A 107 -5.74 34.29 3.16
CA ALA A 107 -4.91 34.67 2.03
C ALA A 107 -3.44 34.36 2.31
N PHE A 108 -2.76 33.79 1.31
CA PHE A 108 -1.38 33.35 1.45
C PHE A 108 -0.63 33.33 0.12
N THR A 109 0.68 33.27 0.21
CA THR A 109 1.59 33.12 -0.93
C THR A 109 2.45 31.90 -0.70
N ILE A 110 2.49 31.01 -1.69
CA ILE A 110 3.35 29.82 -1.71
C ILE A 110 4.54 30.08 -2.63
N GLU A 111 5.74 29.93 -2.09
CA GLU A 111 7.00 30.03 -2.82
C GLU A 111 7.66 28.66 -2.93
N PHE A 112 7.94 28.23 -4.16
CA PHE A 112 8.67 27.00 -4.48
C PHE A 112 10.06 27.39 -4.98
N THR A 113 11.09 27.10 -4.19
CA THR A 113 12.49 27.39 -4.56
C THR A 113 13.14 26.15 -5.14
N PHE A 114 13.61 26.24 -6.37
CA PHE A 114 14.28 25.16 -7.09
C PHE A 114 15.79 25.43 -7.20
N LYS A 115 16.56 24.33 -7.28
CA LYS A 115 17.91 24.33 -7.83
C LYS A 115 17.87 24.70 -9.31
N GLU A 116 19.04 25.04 -9.85
CA GLU A 116 19.21 25.07 -11.30
C GLU A 116 18.79 23.72 -11.89
N ASN A 117 17.83 23.76 -12.79
CA ASN A 117 17.17 22.57 -13.35
C ASN A 117 17.07 22.69 -14.89
N PRO A 118 16.91 21.58 -15.62
CA PRO A 118 16.85 21.61 -17.09
C PRO A 118 15.50 22.06 -17.66
N PHE A 119 14.46 22.22 -16.83
CA PHE A 119 13.09 22.43 -17.29
C PHE A 119 12.77 23.90 -17.55
N PHE A 120 13.05 24.78 -16.58
CA PHE A 120 12.69 26.19 -16.65
C PHE A 120 13.79 27.10 -16.08
N THR A 121 13.70 28.41 -16.35
CA THR A 121 14.73 29.38 -15.95
C THR A 121 14.54 29.93 -14.55
N GLU A 122 13.31 29.94 -14.04
CA GLU A 122 12.97 30.50 -12.74
C GLU A 122 13.62 29.69 -11.62
N LYS A 123 14.24 30.40 -10.66
CA LYS A 123 14.67 29.78 -9.41
C LYS A 123 13.52 29.64 -8.43
N VAL A 124 12.57 30.56 -8.47
CA VAL A 124 11.42 30.58 -7.56
C VAL A 124 10.15 30.67 -8.41
N LEU A 125 9.24 29.73 -8.21
CA LEU A 125 7.87 29.82 -8.71
C LEU A 125 6.97 30.21 -7.55
N THR A 126 6.08 31.17 -7.78
CA THR A 126 5.23 31.75 -6.74
C THR A 126 3.78 31.68 -7.18
N LYS A 127 2.90 31.28 -6.24
CA LYS A 127 1.45 31.33 -6.38
C LYS A 127 0.89 32.13 -5.19
N GLU A 128 0.31 33.29 -5.47
CA GLU A 128 -0.36 34.16 -4.50
C GLU A 128 -1.88 33.93 -4.55
N PHE A 129 -2.50 33.75 -3.40
CA PHE A 129 -3.94 33.70 -3.15
C PHE A 129 -4.32 34.98 -2.42
N LYS A 130 -4.62 36.03 -3.18
CA LYS A 130 -4.73 37.39 -2.65
C LYS A 130 -6.12 37.66 -2.11
N HIS A 131 -6.22 38.23 -0.92
CA HIS A 131 -7.51 38.69 -0.40
C HIS A 131 -8.06 39.85 -1.23
N VAL A 132 -9.31 39.69 -1.68
CA VAL A 132 -10.14 40.74 -2.27
C VAL A 132 -11.28 41.03 -1.30
N PRO A 133 -11.27 42.17 -0.59
CA PRO A 133 -12.33 42.47 0.36
C PRO A 133 -13.67 42.66 -0.35
N PRO A 134 -14.79 42.27 0.29
CA PRO A 134 -16.13 42.44 -0.27
C PRO A 134 -16.40 43.90 -0.63
N LYS A 135 -17.02 44.13 -1.80
CA LYS A 135 -17.52 45.45 -2.19
C LYS A 135 -18.85 45.72 -1.48
N LEU A 136 -18.81 46.22 -0.25
CA LEU A 136 -20.01 46.58 0.51
C LEU A 136 -20.55 47.95 0.08
N GLU A 137 -21.88 48.08 -0.01
CA GLU A 137 -22.54 49.38 -0.19
C GLU A 137 -22.35 50.27 1.06
N GLU A 138 -22.46 51.60 0.93
CA GLU A 138 -22.24 52.56 2.04
C GLU A 138 -23.06 52.23 3.31
N ALA A 139 -24.22 51.59 3.18
CA ALA A 139 -25.07 51.18 4.29
C ALA A 139 -24.47 50.06 5.17
N GLN A 140 -23.57 49.25 4.63
CA GLN A 140 -22.94 48.10 5.29
C GLN A 140 -21.53 48.41 5.85
N ALA A 141 -21.08 49.67 5.75
CA ALA A 141 -19.75 50.09 6.21
C ALA A 141 -19.49 49.84 7.72
N HIS A 142 -20.54 49.68 8.52
CA HIS A 142 -20.44 49.32 9.93
C HIS A 142 -19.92 47.89 10.16
N LEU A 143 -20.11 46.98 9.19
CA LEU A 143 -19.63 45.60 9.22
C LEU A 143 -18.10 45.49 9.07
N HIS A 144 -17.44 46.52 8.53
CA HIS A 144 -15.97 46.63 8.49
C HIS A 144 -15.35 47.14 9.79
N LYS A 145 -16.15 47.54 10.78
CA LYS A 145 -15.61 48.02 12.05
C LYS A 145 -15.06 46.83 12.84
N PRO A 146 -13.74 46.75 13.07
CA PRO A 146 -13.19 45.67 13.86
C PRO A 146 -13.61 45.80 15.34
N ASP A 147 -13.78 44.66 15.99
CA ASP A 147 -13.90 44.56 17.44
C ASP A 147 -12.55 44.78 18.15
N GLU A 148 -12.51 44.54 19.47
CA GLU A 148 -11.30 44.68 20.29
C GLU A 148 -10.16 43.74 19.89
N ASN A 149 -10.49 42.66 19.16
CA ASN A 149 -9.56 41.66 18.64
C ASN A 149 -9.18 41.92 17.17
N GLY A 150 -9.64 43.04 16.61
CA GLY A 150 -9.37 43.42 15.22
C GLY A 150 -10.30 42.73 14.22
N ILE A 151 -11.32 41.99 14.64
CA ILE A 151 -12.17 41.14 13.78
C ILE A 151 -13.45 41.90 13.46
N SER A 152 -13.76 42.02 12.17
CA SER A 152 -14.97 42.70 11.71
C SER A 152 -16.02 41.68 11.29
N ASP A 153 -17.30 42.04 11.35
CA ASP A 153 -18.38 41.15 10.92
C ASP A 153 -18.26 40.76 9.45
N ALA A 154 -17.67 41.62 8.61
CA ALA A 154 -17.37 41.32 7.21
C ALA A 154 -16.36 40.15 7.03
N MET A 155 -15.53 39.83 8.04
CA MET A 155 -14.60 38.70 7.97
C MET A 155 -15.29 37.34 8.20
N LEU A 156 -16.50 37.36 8.76
CA LEU A 156 -17.31 36.16 8.99
C LEU A 156 -18.09 35.74 7.74
N GLU A 157 -18.31 36.68 6.82
CA GLU A 157 -18.96 36.46 5.52
C GLU A 157 -17.92 36.15 4.44
N PHE A 158 -16.80 35.53 4.83
CA PHE A 158 -15.75 35.14 3.90
C PHE A 158 -16.22 34.00 2.99
N ASP A 159 -15.78 34.07 1.76
CA ASP A 159 -16.17 33.17 0.67
C ASP A 159 -14.94 33.04 -0.22
N TRP A 160 -14.48 31.81 -0.43
CA TRP A 160 -13.20 31.57 -1.11
C TRP A 160 -13.23 32.04 -2.55
N GLU A 161 -14.32 31.84 -3.28
CA GLU A 161 -14.43 32.23 -4.69
C GLU A 161 -14.55 33.75 -4.86
N ALA A 162 -15.29 34.43 -3.98
CA ALA A 162 -15.52 35.86 -4.06
C ALA A 162 -14.38 36.69 -3.45
N HIS A 163 -13.68 36.17 -2.45
CA HIS A 163 -12.74 36.93 -1.64
C HIS A 163 -11.27 36.50 -1.75
N ILE A 164 -10.95 35.46 -2.54
CA ILE A 164 -9.58 35.09 -2.87
C ILE A 164 -9.38 35.13 -4.38
N GLU A 165 -8.34 35.84 -4.81
CA GLU A 165 -7.92 35.89 -6.20
C GLU A 165 -6.55 35.20 -6.37
N PRO A 166 -6.51 33.99 -6.97
CA PRO A 166 -5.26 33.33 -7.27
C PRO A 166 -4.51 34.03 -8.41
N SER A 167 -3.19 34.12 -8.28
CA SER A 167 -2.29 34.65 -9.29
C SER A 167 -1.93 33.60 -10.35
N THR A 168 -1.39 34.05 -11.48
CA THR A 168 -0.77 33.18 -12.50
C THR A 168 0.64 33.63 -12.79
N ILE A 169 1.56 32.69 -12.94
CA ILE A 169 2.90 32.94 -13.48
C ILE A 169 3.10 32.11 -14.73
N LYS A 170 3.64 32.72 -15.77
CA LYS A 170 4.09 31.99 -16.95
C LYS A 170 5.47 31.41 -16.67
N ILE A 171 5.63 30.10 -16.81
CA ILE A 171 6.91 29.42 -16.63
C ILE A 171 7.73 29.58 -17.91
N ASN A 172 8.99 30.01 -17.78
CA ASN A 172 9.88 30.11 -18.94
C ASN A 172 10.61 28.79 -19.12
N TRP A 173 9.91 27.86 -19.77
CA TRP A 173 10.44 26.56 -20.16
C TRP A 173 11.66 26.72 -21.08
N LYS A 174 12.75 26.02 -20.77
CA LYS A 174 14.02 26.08 -21.52
C LYS A 174 13.93 25.39 -22.88
N ASP A 175 13.04 24.41 -23.01
CA ASP A 175 12.82 23.61 -24.21
C ASP A 175 11.33 23.24 -24.31
N PRO A 176 10.69 23.29 -25.50
CA PRO A 176 9.36 22.75 -25.72
C PRO A 176 9.17 21.30 -25.24
N ALA A 177 10.20 20.45 -25.33
CA ALA A 177 10.17 19.07 -24.82
C ALA A 177 10.17 18.97 -23.28
N HIS A 178 10.39 20.09 -22.59
CA HIS A 178 10.28 20.21 -21.15
C HIS A 178 9.10 21.07 -20.72
N ALA A 179 8.29 21.60 -21.64
CA ALA A 179 7.14 22.42 -21.32
C ALA A 179 5.98 21.57 -20.80
N LEU A 180 6.01 21.23 -19.52
CA LEU A 180 5.15 20.18 -18.93
C LEU A 180 3.66 20.52 -19.03
N THR A 181 3.30 21.80 -18.89
CA THR A 181 1.93 22.28 -19.06
C THR A 181 1.40 22.15 -20.48
N GLN A 182 2.29 22.05 -21.48
CA GLN A 182 1.92 21.81 -22.89
C GLN A 182 1.92 20.32 -23.23
N LEU A 183 2.78 19.54 -22.59
CA LEU A 183 2.86 18.09 -22.80
C LEU A 183 1.70 17.36 -22.11
N TYR A 184 1.30 17.84 -20.94
CA TYR A 184 0.24 17.29 -20.12
C TYR A 184 -0.73 18.42 -19.70
N PRO A 185 -1.47 19.00 -20.66
CA PRO A 185 -2.43 20.05 -20.34
C PRO A 185 -3.60 19.48 -19.54
N ARG A 186 -4.24 20.31 -18.72
CA ARG A 186 -5.55 19.97 -18.15
C ARG A 186 -6.60 19.92 -19.26
N VAL A 187 -7.41 18.88 -19.28
CA VAL A 187 -8.51 18.72 -20.22
C VAL A 187 -9.82 19.00 -19.49
N LYS A 188 -10.58 19.99 -19.96
CA LYS A 188 -11.91 20.30 -19.44
C LYS A 188 -12.95 19.42 -20.15
N ASP A 189 -13.98 19.00 -19.42
CA ASP A 189 -15.13 18.33 -20.02
C ASP A 189 -15.98 19.36 -20.81
N GLU A 190 -16.68 18.92 -21.85
CA GLU A 190 -17.59 19.78 -22.62
C GLU A 190 -18.94 19.98 -21.90
N ASP A 191 -19.26 19.11 -20.93
CA ASP A 191 -20.53 19.08 -20.19
C ASP A 191 -20.41 19.52 -18.71
N ASP A 192 -19.20 19.65 -18.16
CA ASP A 192 -18.91 20.10 -16.78
C ASP A 192 -17.68 21.04 -16.77
N ASP A 193 -17.91 22.31 -16.47
CA ASP A 193 -16.90 23.38 -16.56
C ASP A 193 -16.02 23.51 -15.30
N ASP A 194 -16.41 22.84 -14.21
CA ASP A 194 -15.89 23.12 -12.86
C ASP A 194 -14.71 22.21 -12.47
N ILE A 195 -14.70 20.94 -12.90
CA ILE A 195 -13.60 19.99 -12.62
C ILE A 195 -13.01 19.41 -13.93
N PRO A 196 -11.71 19.57 -14.20
CA PRO A 196 -11.07 18.98 -15.38
C PRO A 196 -11.18 17.45 -15.42
N ALA A 197 -11.59 16.91 -16.57
CA ALA A 197 -11.62 15.47 -16.86
C ALA A 197 -10.22 14.82 -16.81
N GLU A 198 -9.16 15.59 -17.13
CA GLU A 198 -7.77 15.19 -16.90
C GLU A 198 -7.04 16.24 -16.04
N SER A 199 -6.45 15.76 -14.94
CA SER A 199 -5.76 16.57 -13.92
C SER A 199 -4.53 17.34 -14.42
N GLY A 200 -3.95 16.92 -15.55
CA GLY A 200 -2.77 17.51 -16.19
C GLY A 200 -1.48 17.42 -15.35
N SER A 201 -0.45 18.15 -15.76
CA SER A 201 0.80 18.31 -15.01
C SER A 201 0.61 19.12 -13.73
N PHE A 202 1.38 18.80 -12.68
CA PHE A 202 1.46 19.61 -11.47
C PHE A 202 1.74 21.08 -11.78
N PHE A 203 2.55 21.38 -12.80
CA PHE A 203 2.94 22.74 -13.14
C PHE A 203 1.80 23.57 -13.75
N ASN A 204 0.67 22.97 -14.13
CA ASN A 204 -0.55 23.69 -14.50
C ASN A 204 -1.05 24.57 -13.33
N PHE A 205 -0.77 24.16 -12.09
CA PHE A 205 -1.04 24.94 -10.88
C PHE A 205 -0.48 26.38 -10.96
N PHE A 206 0.67 26.59 -11.59
CA PHE A 206 1.30 27.91 -11.69
C PHE A 206 0.77 28.76 -12.85
N GLU A 207 0.50 28.14 -14.01
CA GLU A 207 0.13 28.85 -15.23
C GLU A 207 -1.37 29.15 -15.36
N GLU A 208 -2.22 28.44 -14.61
CA GLU A 208 -3.68 28.62 -14.63
C GLU A 208 -4.18 29.46 -13.46
N LYS A 209 -5.23 30.27 -13.67
CA LYS A 209 -5.80 31.08 -12.60
C LYS A 209 -6.65 30.23 -11.64
N SER A 210 -7.41 29.29 -12.16
CA SER A 210 -8.25 28.39 -11.38
C SER A 210 -7.43 27.35 -10.64
N ASP A 211 -7.87 27.01 -9.43
CA ASP A 211 -7.33 25.92 -8.63
C ASP A 211 -8.46 24.92 -8.28
N PRO A 212 -9.02 24.20 -9.26
CA PRO A 212 -10.24 23.40 -9.10
C PRO A 212 -10.06 22.17 -8.20
N PHE A 213 -8.81 21.84 -7.85
CA PHE A 213 -8.47 20.72 -6.98
C PHE A 213 -7.92 21.18 -5.62
N ASN A 214 -8.09 22.48 -5.30
CA ASN A 214 -7.66 23.09 -4.04
C ASN A 214 -6.18 22.83 -3.68
N ILE A 215 -5.29 22.74 -4.69
CA ILE A 215 -3.86 22.41 -4.50
C ILE A 215 -3.19 23.44 -3.58
N GLY A 216 -3.55 24.72 -3.72
CA GLY A 216 -3.01 25.79 -2.89
C GLY A 216 -3.40 25.66 -1.43
N GLU A 217 -4.66 25.34 -1.16
CA GLU A 217 -5.18 25.14 0.20
C GLU A 217 -4.56 23.91 0.85
N ILE A 218 -4.55 22.77 0.15
CA ILE A 218 -3.88 21.54 0.59
C ILE A 218 -2.42 21.81 0.99
N ILE A 219 -1.67 22.53 0.15
CA ILE A 219 -0.28 22.83 0.45
C ILE A 219 -0.18 23.79 1.65
N ALA A 220 -1.03 24.80 1.75
CA ALA A 220 -0.93 25.82 2.79
C ALA A 220 -1.44 25.38 4.17
N GLU A 221 -2.54 24.62 4.22
CA GLU A 221 -3.23 24.20 5.44
C GLU A 221 -2.81 22.82 5.92
N GLU A 222 -2.48 21.89 5.02
CA GLU A 222 -2.18 20.51 5.42
C GLU A 222 -0.69 20.22 5.33
N ILE A 223 -0.13 20.27 4.11
CA ILE A 223 1.22 19.78 3.86
C ILE A 223 2.25 20.71 4.50
N PHE A 224 2.13 22.03 4.33
CA PHE A 224 3.11 22.96 4.87
C PHE A 224 3.18 22.93 6.40
N PRO A 225 2.09 22.89 7.17
CA PRO A 225 2.17 22.74 8.63
C PRO A 225 2.76 21.40 9.06
N ARG A 226 2.37 20.30 8.40
CA ARG A 226 2.72 18.92 8.74
C ARG A 226 3.79 18.29 7.84
N ALA A 227 4.64 19.11 7.22
CA ALA A 227 5.59 18.64 6.22
C ALA A 227 6.56 17.55 6.72
N ILE A 228 6.80 17.50 8.04
CA ILE A 228 7.61 16.44 8.66
C ILE A 228 6.84 15.13 8.64
N ASP A 229 5.59 15.12 9.09
CA ASP A 229 4.71 13.95 9.11
C ASP A 229 4.52 13.42 7.69
N TYR A 230 4.23 14.30 6.72
CA TYR A 230 4.13 13.91 5.31
C TYR A 230 5.46 13.34 4.80
N PHE A 231 6.60 13.98 5.06
CA PHE A 231 7.91 13.44 4.68
C PHE A 231 8.21 12.08 5.31
N MET A 232 7.79 11.87 6.55
CA MET A 232 8.00 10.63 7.31
C MET A 232 6.96 9.55 6.99
N GLY A 233 5.89 9.87 6.25
CA GLY A 233 4.78 8.96 5.96
C GLY A 233 3.92 8.66 7.20
N GLU A 234 3.87 9.58 8.16
CA GLU A 234 3.13 9.44 9.43
C GLU A 234 1.70 10.00 9.36
N VAL A 235 1.26 10.44 8.18
CA VAL A 235 -0.08 10.98 7.94
C VAL A 235 -0.99 9.82 7.53
N GLU A 236 -2.02 9.51 8.32
CA GLU A 236 -3.14 8.68 7.88
C GLU A 236 -3.81 9.41 6.69
N GLY A 237 -3.99 8.72 5.56
CA GLY A 237 -4.42 9.33 4.29
C GLY A 237 -5.61 10.25 4.50
N SER A 238 -5.49 11.50 4.04
CA SER A 238 -6.48 12.55 4.26
C SER A 238 -7.85 12.09 3.77
N GLU A 239 -8.81 12.16 4.67
CA GLU A 239 -10.22 12.19 4.33
C GLU A 239 -10.39 13.36 3.37
N ALA A 240 -10.66 13.08 2.10
CA ALA A 240 -11.30 14.07 1.26
C ALA A 240 -12.67 14.28 1.89
N ASP A 241 -12.92 15.51 2.37
CA ASP A 241 -14.25 16.00 2.76
C ASP A 241 -15.20 15.80 1.56
N SER A 242 -15.79 14.62 1.44
CA SER A 242 -17.01 14.41 0.69
C SER A 242 -18.13 14.64 1.68
N GLU A 243 -18.80 15.77 1.52
CA GLU A 243 -20.00 16.20 2.23
C GLU A 243 -20.86 15.00 2.64
N GLU A 244 -20.96 14.76 3.96
CA GLU A 244 -21.93 13.85 4.54
C GLU A 244 -23.34 14.38 4.22
N GLU A 245 -23.99 13.81 3.21
CA GLU A 245 -25.45 13.78 3.18
C GLU A 245 -25.91 12.70 4.16
N ASP A 246 -26.52 13.15 5.26
CA ASP A 246 -27.10 12.35 6.33
C ASP A 246 -28.08 11.28 5.80
N GLU A 247 -27.68 10.00 5.83
CA GLU A 247 -28.61 8.86 5.89
C GLU A 247 -28.26 8.00 7.12
N GLU A 248 -28.87 8.33 8.26
CA GLU A 248 -28.87 7.50 9.47
C GLU A 248 -29.74 6.25 9.26
N ASP A 249 -29.13 5.06 9.25
CA ASP A 249 -29.81 3.78 9.51
C ASP A 249 -29.43 3.31 10.93
N ASP A 250 -30.41 3.37 11.83
CA ASP A 250 -30.39 2.79 13.18
C ASP A 250 -30.51 1.25 13.10
N GLU A 251 -29.58 0.51 13.74
CA GLU A 251 -29.86 -0.83 14.25
C GLU A 251 -29.98 -0.80 15.79
N ASP A 252 -31.13 -1.28 16.24
CA ASP A 252 -31.64 -1.48 17.61
C ASP A 252 -30.59 -1.82 18.71
N GLU A 253 -30.44 -0.96 19.70
CA GLU A 253 -29.95 -1.35 21.04
C GLU A 253 -31.00 -1.11 22.14
N GLU A 254 -31.19 -2.13 22.97
CA GLU A 254 -32.20 -2.24 24.03
C GLU A 254 -32.10 -1.11 25.08
N GLU A 255 -33.20 -0.37 25.24
CA GLU A 255 -33.40 0.71 26.20
C GLU A 255 -33.34 0.22 27.67
N ILE A 256 -32.32 0.67 28.43
CA ILE A 256 -32.29 0.56 29.89
C ILE A 256 -32.91 1.82 30.51
N ASP A 257 -34.14 1.69 31.00
CA ASP A 257 -34.88 2.70 31.78
C ASP A 257 -34.16 3.06 33.10
N LEU A 258 -33.69 4.31 33.19
CA LEU A 258 -33.05 4.90 34.38
C LEU A 258 -33.85 6.08 34.96
N GLU A 259 -35.15 5.95 35.20
CA GLU A 259 -35.84 6.87 36.13
C GLU A 259 -36.84 6.20 37.08
N LYS A 260 -36.36 5.67 38.23
CA LYS A 260 -36.90 5.95 39.59
C LYS A 260 -36.13 5.27 40.74
N PRO A 261 -36.22 5.86 41.97
CA PRO A 261 -35.11 5.88 42.91
C PRO A 261 -35.13 4.70 43.90
N ARG A 262 -33.95 4.27 44.34
CA ARG A 262 -33.81 3.38 45.51
C ARG A 262 -33.01 4.03 46.66
N PRO A 263 -33.32 3.66 47.92
CA PRO A 263 -33.13 4.51 49.09
C PRO A 263 -31.86 4.21 49.90
N LYS A 264 -31.51 5.18 50.76
CA LYS A 264 -30.42 5.19 51.76
C LYS A 264 -30.37 3.97 52.70
N LYS A 265 -29.15 3.52 53.02
CA LYS A 265 -28.61 3.20 54.38
C LYS A 265 -27.10 2.89 54.27
N ARG A 266 -26.17 3.76 54.72
CA ARG A 266 -25.56 3.92 56.07
C ARG A 266 -24.90 2.66 56.71
N LYS A 267 -23.55 2.64 56.60
CA LYS A 267 -22.50 2.85 57.63
C LYS A 267 -21.99 1.66 58.50
N ALA A 268 -20.64 1.70 58.65
CA ALA A 268 -19.74 1.16 59.70
C ALA A 268 -19.21 -0.27 59.46
N GLU A 269 -17.94 -0.65 59.69
CA GLU A 269 -16.81 -0.11 60.50
C GLU A 269 -15.56 -0.98 60.17
N ARG A 270 -14.32 -0.46 60.03
CA ARG A 270 -13.20 -0.44 61.02
C ARG A 270 -11.97 0.12 60.24
N GLN A 271 -11.28 1.24 60.55
CA GLN A 271 -10.44 1.63 61.70
C GLN A 271 -9.30 0.61 61.96
N PHE A 272 -7.99 0.88 62.05
CA PHE A 272 -7.11 2.07 62.08
C PHE A 272 -5.66 1.57 61.94
N CYS A 273 -4.73 2.34 61.35
CA CYS A 273 -3.43 2.63 61.98
C CYS A 273 -2.67 3.70 61.17
N ALA A 274 -2.34 4.80 61.84
CA ALA A 274 -1.56 5.93 61.36
C ALA A 274 -0.34 6.06 62.27
N LEU A 275 0.83 6.49 61.74
CA LEU A 275 1.83 7.24 62.52
C LEU A 275 2.68 8.17 61.62
N PHE A 276 2.55 9.47 61.89
CA PHE A 276 3.54 10.58 61.88
C PHE A 276 4.39 10.91 60.63
N SER A 277 4.79 12.15 60.28
CA SER A 277 4.52 13.55 60.66
C SER A 277 5.52 14.44 59.90
N SER A 278 5.08 15.57 59.32
CA SER A 278 5.68 16.95 59.25
C SER A 278 7.22 17.15 59.18
N SER A 279 7.88 18.06 58.45
CA SER A 279 7.67 19.48 58.04
C SER A 279 8.93 19.94 57.24
N LEU A 280 8.85 20.68 56.12
CA LEU A 280 8.90 22.17 55.94
C LEU A 280 10.29 22.80 55.58
N SER A 281 10.39 23.31 54.33
CA SER A 281 11.01 24.56 53.79
C SER A 281 12.51 24.94 53.97
N LEU A 282 13.18 25.37 52.87
CA LEU A 282 13.36 26.79 52.42
C LEU A 282 14.74 27.18 51.78
N LEU A 283 14.69 27.95 50.66
CA LEU A 283 15.59 29.01 50.09
C LEU A 283 17.06 28.69 49.64
N LEU A 284 17.45 28.84 48.36
CA LEU A 284 17.86 30.02 47.53
C LEU A 284 19.37 30.37 47.55
N VAL A 285 19.95 30.70 46.37
CA VAL A 285 20.66 31.96 46.01
C VAL A 285 21.67 31.80 44.84
N MET A 286 21.32 32.46 43.72
CA MET A 286 22.06 33.36 42.79
C MET A 286 23.36 33.07 41.99
N LYS A 287 23.28 33.51 40.71
CA LYS A 287 24.18 34.38 39.87
C LYS A 287 25.45 33.75 39.27
N SER A 288 25.61 33.66 37.93
CA SER A 288 25.73 34.70 36.85
C SER A 288 27.21 34.96 36.50
N LEU A 289 27.59 34.87 35.21
CA LEU A 289 28.33 35.89 34.42
C LEU A 289 28.82 35.39 33.02
N ILE A 290 28.51 36.22 32.01
CA ILE A 290 29.01 36.38 30.61
C ILE A 290 30.21 37.38 30.67
N PRO A 291 31.24 37.50 29.76
CA PRO A 291 31.17 37.89 28.31
C PRO A 291 32.26 37.30 27.35
N SER A 292 31.97 37.09 26.05
CA SER A 292 32.03 37.96 24.83
C SER A 292 33.42 38.38 24.32
N VAL A 293 33.63 38.30 22.99
CA VAL A 293 34.43 39.12 22.01
C VAL A 293 34.74 38.20 20.80
N VAL A 294 34.20 38.31 19.56
CA VAL A 294 34.17 39.33 18.48
C VAL A 294 35.34 39.24 17.47
N ALA A 295 34.94 39.25 16.18
CA ALA A 295 35.63 39.66 14.93
C ALA A 295 36.60 38.68 14.24
N VAL A 296 36.81 38.62 12.90
CA VAL A 296 36.25 39.08 11.60
C VAL A 296 37.38 38.69 10.60
N LEU A 297 37.09 38.15 9.40
CA LEU A 297 37.65 38.51 8.07
C LEU A 297 37.77 37.33 7.07
N THR A 298 36.97 37.42 6.01
CA THR A 298 37.15 36.92 4.63
C THR A 298 38.22 37.78 3.88
N PRO A 299 38.54 37.69 2.55
CA PRO A 299 37.81 37.05 1.42
C PRO A 299 38.67 36.48 0.21
N VAL A 300 37.95 36.11 -0.88
CA VAL A 300 38.30 36.09 -2.33
C VAL A 300 39.03 34.84 -2.90
N ALA A 301 38.39 33.94 -3.67
CA ALA A 301 37.98 33.90 -5.12
C ALA A 301 39.09 33.41 -6.10
N LEU A 302 38.89 32.84 -7.31
CA LEU A 302 37.87 32.96 -8.38
C LEU A 302 38.19 31.89 -9.50
N VAL A 303 37.17 31.32 -10.22
CA VAL A 303 37.07 31.15 -11.73
C VAL A 303 37.96 30.10 -12.49
N VAL A 304 37.61 29.36 -13.57
CA VAL A 304 36.50 29.24 -14.57
C VAL A 304 36.60 27.94 -15.44
N GLY A 305 35.48 27.49 -16.04
CA GLY A 305 35.35 26.99 -17.44
C GLY A 305 35.38 25.47 -17.68
N GLN A 306 34.27 24.77 -18.01
CA GLN A 306 33.63 24.58 -19.36
C GLN A 306 34.60 24.03 -20.43
N ASN A 307 34.30 22.98 -21.24
CA ASN A 307 33.08 22.74 -22.00
C ASN A 307 32.98 21.29 -22.55
N ALA A 308 31.76 20.93 -22.95
CA ALA A 308 31.34 19.73 -23.69
C ALA A 308 31.32 19.93 -25.23
N GLY A 309 30.96 18.86 -25.95
CA GLY A 309 30.44 18.86 -27.35
C GLY A 309 30.89 17.60 -28.11
N GLU A 310 30.03 16.61 -28.41
CA GLU A 310 29.02 16.56 -29.52
C GLU A 310 29.68 16.51 -30.93
N HIS A 311 29.22 15.82 -31.99
CA HIS A 311 27.91 15.33 -32.44
C HIS A 311 28.10 14.46 -33.73
N TYR A 312 26.98 13.90 -34.23
CA TYR A 312 26.61 13.58 -35.64
C TYR A 312 26.55 12.12 -36.16
N SER A 313 25.32 11.75 -36.55
CA SER A 313 24.82 10.62 -37.38
C SER A 313 24.92 10.94 -38.90
N PRO A 314 24.33 10.16 -39.85
CA PRO A 314 24.29 8.71 -40.09
C PRO A 314 24.59 8.30 -41.58
N LEU A 315 24.45 6.98 -41.88
CA LEU A 315 24.04 6.32 -43.14
C LEU A 315 25.04 5.44 -43.94
N ARG A 316 24.63 4.16 -44.03
CA ARG A 316 24.61 3.23 -45.18
C ARG A 316 25.91 2.58 -45.72
N ARG A 317 25.90 1.25 -45.53
CA ARG A 317 25.84 0.17 -46.56
C ARG A 317 27.08 -0.71 -46.72
N ALA A 318 26.84 -1.97 -46.32
CA ALA A 318 27.23 -3.22 -46.97
C ALA A 318 28.67 -3.75 -46.88
N GLN A 319 28.71 -4.97 -46.31
CA GLN A 319 29.16 -6.20 -46.95
C GLN A 319 30.52 -6.80 -46.58
N HIS A 320 30.38 -8.05 -46.13
CA HIS A 320 31.22 -9.22 -46.34
C HIS A 320 32.42 -9.49 -45.43
N HIS A 321 32.23 -10.59 -44.67
CA HIS A 321 33.15 -11.72 -44.46
C HIS A 321 34.49 -11.45 -43.77
N ALA A 322 35.08 -12.36 -43.00
CA ALA A 322 34.71 -13.58 -42.31
C ALA A 322 36.04 -14.06 -41.69
N ARG A 323 35.95 -14.74 -40.55
CA ARG A 323 36.89 -15.76 -40.05
C ARG A 323 38.29 -15.30 -39.59
N GLN A 324 38.58 -15.55 -38.30
CA GLN A 324 39.48 -16.63 -37.80
C GLN A 324 40.93 -16.13 -37.73
N ASP A 325 41.78 -16.39 -36.75
CA ASP A 325 41.78 -17.27 -35.59
C ASP A 325 42.73 -16.63 -34.54
N ALA A 326 42.62 -17.08 -33.30
CA ALA A 326 43.64 -16.95 -32.24
C ALA A 326 44.90 -17.81 -32.59
N PRO A 327 45.93 -18.06 -31.74
CA PRO A 327 46.08 -17.71 -30.33
C PRO A 327 47.55 -17.42 -29.84
N SER A 328 47.65 -17.24 -28.51
CA SER A 328 48.73 -17.76 -27.62
C SER A 328 50.01 -16.95 -27.30
N ALA A 329 50.03 -16.51 -26.03
CA ALA A 329 50.95 -16.95 -24.95
C ALA A 329 52.31 -16.25 -24.67
N SER A 330 52.42 -15.78 -23.40
CA SER A 330 53.57 -15.84 -22.46
C SER A 330 54.86 -15.06 -22.83
N THR A 331 55.66 -14.43 -21.95
CA THR A 331 55.95 -14.60 -20.51
C THR A 331 56.84 -13.43 -20.02
N SER A 332 56.70 -13.07 -18.74
CA SER A 332 57.72 -12.61 -17.75
C SER A 332 58.80 -11.56 -18.12
N THR A 333 58.95 -10.54 -17.26
CA THR A 333 60.10 -10.33 -16.34
C THR A 333 60.02 -8.97 -15.61
N SER A 334 60.16 -8.98 -14.28
CA SER A 334 60.60 -7.82 -13.47
C SER A 334 62.13 -7.91 -13.30
N PRO A 335 62.87 -6.84 -12.89
CA PRO A 335 63.07 -6.63 -11.43
C PRO A 335 63.51 -5.20 -10.95
N VAL A 336 63.58 -5.06 -9.60
CA VAL A 336 64.46 -4.19 -8.75
C VAL A 336 64.10 -2.70 -8.42
N THR A 337 63.54 -2.54 -7.21
CA THR A 337 63.90 -1.75 -5.98
C THR A 337 64.83 -0.49 -5.90
N LEU A 338 64.37 0.42 -4.99
CA LEU A 338 65.05 1.26 -3.93
C LEU A 338 65.64 2.65 -4.30
N PRO A 339 65.81 3.64 -3.37
CA PRO A 339 65.49 3.66 -1.92
C PRO A 339 64.81 4.94 -1.31
N THR A 340 64.54 4.76 -0.02
CA THR A 340 64.06 5.57 1.13
C THR A 340 64.61 6.98 1.43
N SER A 341 63.79 7.79 2.11
CA SER A 341 64.19 8.47 3.37
C SER A 341 63.00 8.76 4.31
N SER A 342 63.20 8.40 5.58
CA SER A 342 62.33 8.58 6.76
C SER A 342 62.96 9.57 7.75
N VAL A 343 62.16 10.09 8.69
CA VAL A 343 62.39 10.21 10.16
C VAL A 343 61.49 11.35 10.72
N SER A 344 60.39 11.05 11.43
CA SER A 344 60.17 10.90 12.91
C SER A 344 59.99 12.24 13.65
N GLY A 345 59.12 12.45 14.66
CA GLY A 345 58.16 11.71 15.50
C GLY A 345 57.28 12.77 16.24
N ALA A 346 56.38 12.54 17.20
CA ALA A 346 56.00 11.40 18.03
C ALA A 346 54.61 11.66 18.70
N SER A 347 53.90 10.55 18.99
CA SER A 347 52.98 10.21 20.12
C SER A 347 52.01 11.27 20.70
N GLY A 348 50.68 11.09 20.71
CA GLY A 348 49.87 10.15 21.53
C GLY A 348 49.30 10.92 22.73
N THR A 349 48.02 10.97 23.13
CA THR A 349 46.87 10.04 23.14
C THR A 349 45.60 10.86 23.46
N GLY A 350 44.41 10.44 23.04
CA GLY A 350 43.14 11.00 23.55
C GLY A 350 41.90 10.59 22.74
N THR A 351 41.27 9.51 23.17
CA THR A 351 39.96 8.92 22.80
C THR A 351 38.90 9.88 22.25
N VAL A 352 38.46 9.63 21.01
CA VAL A 352 37.20 10.15 20.44
C VAL A 352 36.17 9.02 20.49
N ALA A 353 34.99 9.33 21.04
CA ALA A 353 33.85 8.44 21.11
C ALA A 353 33.39 8.02 19.70
N PRO A 354 32.98 6.75 19.48
CA PRO A 354 32.57 6.31 18.16
C PRO A 354 31.28 7.02 17.77
N THR A 355 31.34 7.77 16.67
CA THR A 355 30.18 8.06 15.82
C THR A 355 29.51 6.73 15.50
N SER A 356 28.22 6.61 15.80
CA SER A 356 27.38 5.51 15.33
C SER A 356 27.38 5.52 13.81
N THR A 357 28.30 4.73 13.24
CA THR A 357 28.24 4.26 11.87
C THR A 357 26.89 3.57 11.72
N VAL A 358 26.08 4.01 10.76
CA VAL A 358 25.10 3.10 10.15
C VAL A 358 25.92 1.90 9.74
N ASP A 359 25.63 0.75 10.34
CA ASP A 359 26.30 -0.50 10.02
C ASP A 359 26.05 -0.74 8.52
N THR A 360 27.03 -0.47 7.67
CA THR A 360 27.01 -0.89 6.27
C THR A 360 27.19 -2.40 6.29
N ALA A 361 26.12 -3.10 6.68
CA ALA A 361 26.06 -4.54 6.63
C ALA A 361 26.39 -4.94 5.19
N VAL A 362 27.57 -5.54 5.01
CA VAL A 362 27.98 -6.06 3.71
C VAL A 362 27.18 -7.32 3.47
N TYR A 363 26.09 -7.21 2.72
CA TYR A 363 25.32 -8.36 2.28
C TYR A 363 26.12 -9.13 1.23
N THR A 364 26.43 -10.38 1.53
CA THR A 364 27.12 -11.29 0.61
C THR A 364 26.11 -12.28 0.04
N PHE A 365 26.15 -12.44 -1.27
CA PHE A 365 25.36 -13.41 -2.04
C PHE A 365 26.17 -13.85 -3.27
N SER A 366 25.83 -14.99 -3.84
CA SER A 366 26.49 -15.54 -5.03
C SER A 366 25.45 -16.14 -5.96
N LEU A 367 25.25 -15.53 -7.12
CA LEU A 367 24.28 -16.01 -8.11
C LEU A 367 24.99 -16.88 -9.14
N ALA A 368 24.39 -18.03 -9.47
CA ALA A 368 24.80 -18.91 -10.55
C ALA A 368 24.58 -18.27 -11.93
N ALA A 369 23.54 -17.43 -12.07
CA ALA A 369 23.28 -16.67 -13.29
C ALA A 369 22.59 -15.33 -12.98
N THR A 370 22.71 -14.40 -13.92
CA THR A 370 22.00 -13.11 -13.94
C THR A 370 21.53 -12.84 -15.36
N ASN A 371 20.46 -12.06 -15.51
CA ASN A 371 20.04 -11.61 -16.83
C ASN A 371 21.11 -10.67 -17.41
N PRO A 372 21.67 -10.92 -18.61
CA PRO A 372 22.67 -10.04 -19.21
C PRO A 372 22.21 -8.58 -19.41
N THR A 373 20.89 -8.36 -19.47
CA THR A 373 20.29 -7.02 -19.57
C THR A 373 19.73 -6.52 -18.24
N ALA A 374 20.06 -7.16 -17.11
CA ALA A 374 19.61 -6.73 -15.80
C ALA A 374 20.06 -5.30 -15.50
N VAL A 375 19.14 -4.54 -14.91
CA VAL A 375 19.44 -3.24 -14.31
C VAL A 375 20.47 -3.44 -13.19
N PRO A 376 21.59 -2.70 -13.16
CA PRO A 376 22.60 -2.86 -12.12
C PRO A 376 22.03 -2.67 -10.71
N LEU A 377 22.35 -3.57 -9.77
CA LEU A 377 21.92 -3.48 -8.37
C LEU A 377 22.22 -2.14 -7.69
N SER A 378 23.24 -1.40 -8.15
CA SER A 378 23.58 -0.08 -7.62
C SER A 378 22.56 1.01 -7.94
N ILE A 379 21.64 0.77 -8.88
CA ILE A 379 20.58 1.71 -9.26
C ILE A 379 19.17 1.16 -9.01
N ILE A 380 19.04 -0.09 -8.55
CA ILE A 380 17.76 -0.60 -8.00
C ILE A 380 17.69 -0.12 -6.54
N THR A 381 17.12 1.07 -6.38
CA THR A 381 17.04 1.77 -5.10
C THR A 381 15.60 2.20 -4.85
N ALA A 382 15.20 2.13 -3.59
CA ALA A 382 13.88 2.54 -3.10
C ALA A 382 13.40 3.88 -3.67
N ASN A 383 12.14 3.91 -4.11
CA ASN A 383 11.46 5.10 -4.62
C ASN A 383 12.17 5.75 -5.81
N GLN A 384 13.00 5.02 -6.54
CA GLN A 384 13.75 5.55 -7.67
C GLN A 384 13.57 4.70 -8.92
N ALA A 385 13.01 5.33 -9.96
CA ALA A 385 12.90 4.68 -11.26
C ALA A 385 14.27 4.36 -11.86
N SER A 386 14.47 3.09 -12.20
CA SER A 386 15.74 2.51 -12.63
C SER A 386 15.72 2.03 -14.08
N SER A 387 14.52 1.81 -14.64
CA SER A 387 14.23 1.54 -16.06
C SER A 387 12.86 2.10 -16.49
N PRO A 388 12.56 2.25 -17.79
CA PRO A 388 11.21 2.60 -18.24
C PRO A 388 10.24 1.42 -18.11
N THR A 389 8.98 1.70 -17.80
CA THR A 389 7.87 0.74 -17.90
C THR A 389 7.65 0.33 -19.35
N LEU A 390 7.47 -0.96 -19.59
CA LEU A 390 7.12 -1.45 -20.92
C LEU A 390 5.60 -1.38 -21.10
N PRO A 391 5.10 -0.96 -22.27
CA PRO A 391 3.70 -1.14 -22.58
C PRO A 391 3.39 -2.64 -22.68
N LEU A 392 2.12 -2.98 -22.49
CA LEU A 392 1.66 -4.33 -22.75
C LEU A 392 1.96 -4.73 -24.20
N SER A 393 2.59 -5.89 -24.40
CA SER A 393 3.06 -6.35 -25.72
C SER A 393 1.92 -6.54 -26.72
N SER A 394 0.72 -6.87 -26.23
CA SER A 394 -0.50 -6.90 -27.01
C SER A 394 -1.72 -6.75 -26.11
N THR A 395 -2.72 -5.98 -26.54
CA THR A 395 -4.01 -5.92 -25.85
C THR A 395 -4.90 -7.08 -26.34
N PRO A 396 -5.50 -7.86 -25.43
CA PRO A 396 -6.46 -8.89 -25.78
C PRO A 396 -7.61 -8.35 -26.65
N ALA A 397 -7.98 -9.08 -27.69
CA ALA A 397 -9.17 -8.73 -28.47
C ALA A 397 -10.43 -9.03 -27.63
N ALA A 398 -11.39 -8.09 -27.60
CA ALA A 398 -12.65 -8.30 -26.92
C ALA A 398 -13.36 -9.57 -27.44
N GLY A 399 -13.82 -10.42 -26.51
CA GLY A 399 -14.46 -11.70 -26.85
C GLY A 399 -13.48 -12.85 -27.20
N ALA A 400 -12.16 -12.66 -27.04
CA ALA A 400 -11.19 -13.74 -27.19
C ALA A 400 -11.52 -14.89 -26.22
N SER A 401 -11.53 -16.12 -26.73
CA SER A 401 -11.72 -17.31 -25.91
C SER A 401 -10.36 -17.91 -25.55
N PRO A 402 -10.08 -18.19 -24.25
CA PRO A 402 -8.89 -18.93 -23.85
C PRO A 402 -8.91 -20.33 -24.46
N THR A 403 -8.01 -20.62 -25.40
CA THR A 403 -7.95 -21.94 -26.06
C THR A 403 -7.18 -22.99 -25.25
N PHE A 404 -6.39 -22.54 -24.26
CA PHE A 404 -5.58 -23.39 -23.40
C PHE A 404 -6.37 -24.00 -22.23
N ILE A 405 -7.56 -23.47 -21.91
CA ILE A 405 -8.49 -24.06 -20.93
C ILE A 405 -9.74 -24.57 -21.64
N SER A 406 -9.99 -25.87 -21.55
CA SER A 406 -11.19 -26.46 -22.11
C SER A 406 -12.44 -25.97 -21.36
N GLY A 407 -13.40 -25.40 -22.08
CA GLY A 407 -14.65 -24.90 -21.51
C GLY A 407 -14.58 -23.51 -20.90
N ALA A 408 -13.44 -22.81 -21.00
CA ALA A 408 -13.34 -21.43 -20.53
C ALA A 408 -14.31 -20.51 -21.29
N PRO A 409 -15.05 -19.63 -20.59
CA PRO A 409 -15.84 -18.59 -21.22
C PRO A 409 -14.98 -17.64 -22.07
N SER A 410 -15.59 -17.01 -23.07
CA SER A 410 -14.96 -15.88 -23.76
C SER A 410 -14.76 -14.71 -22.82
N LEU A 411 -13.66 -13.98 -23.01
CA LEU A 411 -13.36 -12.77 -22.25
C LEU A 411 -14.48 -11.73 -22.41
N PRO A 412 -15.04 -11.23 -21.29
CA PRO A 412 -15.89 -10.05 -21.28
C PRO A 412 -15.23 -8.82 -21.93
N ASN A 413 -16.05 -7.86 -22.34
CA ASN A 413 -15.56 -6.60 -22.87
C ASN A 413 -15.19 -5.66 -21.71
N VAL A 414 -13.90 -5.42 -21.50
CA VAL A 414 -13.40 -4.54 -20.42
C VAL A 414 -13.91 -3.11 -20.51
N ASN A 415 -14.26 -2.62 -21.70
CA ASN A 415 -14.81 -1.27 -21.88
C ASN A 415 -16.23 -1.12 -21.29
N THR A 416 -16.83 -2.21 -20.82
CA THR A 416 -18.13 -2.19 -20.12
C THR A 416 -17.99 -2.13 -18.60
N ILE A 417 -16.77 -2.28 -18.08
CA ILE A 417 -16.48 -2.14 -16.65
C ILE A 417 -16.53 -0.65 -16.32
N GLN A 418 -17.45 -0.28 -15.42
CA GLN A 418 -17.57 1.06 -14.87
C GLN A 418 -17.05 1.04 -13.43
N PRO A 419 -15.95 1.75 -13.11
CA PRO A 419 -15.37 1.74 -11.77
C PRO A 419 -16.37 2.12 -10.67
N THR A 420 -17.33 3.00 -10.97
CA THR A 420 -18.38 3.45 -10.04
C THR A 420 -19.36 2.36 -9.61
N ASN A 421 -19.40 1.21 -10.30
CA ASN A 421 -20.23 0.06 -9.90
C ASN A 421 -19.55 -0.83 -8.85
N TYR A 422 -18.40 -0.43 -8.34
CA TYR A 422 -17.59 -1.19 -7.41
C TYR A 422 -17.20 -0.31 -6.22
N PRO A 423 -16.77 -0.90 -5.10
CA PRO A 423 -16.34 -0.15 -3.93
C PRO A 423 -15.19 0.80 -4.24
N THR A 424 -15.01 1.79 -3.37
CA THR A 424 -13.86 2.70 -3.44
C THR A 424 -12.55 1.92 -3.48
N MET A 425 -11.63 2.34 -4.36
CA MET A 425 -10.34 1.70 -4.50
C MET A 425 -9.53 1.80 -3.21
N ASP A 426 -8.84 0.72 -2.85
CA ASP A 426 -7.93 0.64 -1.69
C ASP A 426 -8.61 0.96 -0.34
N ARG A 427 -9.94 0.83 -0.26
CA ARG A 427 -10.74 0.97 0.96
C ARG A 427 -11.57 -0.28 1.22
N ILE A 428 -11.81 -0.60 2.49
CA ILE A 428 -12.65 -1.74 2.88
C ILE A 428 -14.03 -1.59 2.21
N PRO A 429 -14.54 -2.61 1.50
CA PRO A 429 -15.84 -2.50 0.85
C PRO A 429 -17.00 -2.27 1.83
N PRO A 430 -18.02 -1.49 1.44
CA PRO A 430 -19.21 -1.32 2.26
C PRO A 430 -20.01 -2.63 2.35
N LEU A 431 -20.76 -2.78 3.45
CA LEU A 431 -21.43 -4.04 3.82
C LEU A 431 -22.92 -4.09 3.45
N ASP A 432 -23.48 -2.97 3.05
CA ASP A 432 -24.89 -2.72 2.76
C ASP A 432 -25.33 -3.19 1.37
N SER A 433 -24.39 -3.36 0.43
CA SER A 433 -24.69 -3.81 -0.93
C SER A 433 -25.42 -5.17 -0.98
N ALA A 434 -26.33 -5.31 -1.96
CA ALA A 434 -27.09 -6.54 -2.17
C ALA A 434 -26.19 -7.77 -2.42
N GLU A 435 -25.06 -7.56 -3.10
CA GLU A 435 -24.02 -8.56 -3.31
C GLU A 435 -23.45 -9.08 -1.99
N VAL A 436 -23.06 -8.18 -1.08
CA VAL A 436 -22.48 -8.57 0.22
C VAL A 436 -23.52 -9.30 1.08
N GLN A 437 -24.76 -8.83 1.11
CA GLN A 437 -25.85 -9.52 1.81
C GLN A 437 -26.07 -10.94 1.28
N GLN A 438 -25.99 -11.13 -0.04
CA GLN A 438 -26.09 -12.45 -0.65
C GLN A 438 -24.90 -13.34 -0.28
N TRP A 439 -23.66 -12.83 -0.31
CA TRP A 439 -22.48 -13.61 0.05
C TRP A 439 -22.46 -14.00 1.52
N LYS A 440 -22.92 -13.12 2.42
CA LYS A 440 -23.14 -13.45 3.84
C LYS A 440 -24.09 -14.63 3.98
N GLN A 441 -25.19 -14.62 3.24
CA GLN A 441 -26.16 -15.71 3.24
C GLN A 441 -25.58 -17.00 2.65
N ASP A 442 -24.76 -16.92 1.60
CA ASP A 442 -24.07 -18.06 0.99
C ASP A 442 -23.07 -18.69 1.97
N VAL A 443 -22.30 -17.86 2.69
CA VAL A 443 -21.37 -18.32 3.74
C VAL A 443 -22.14 -19.00 4.87
N ALA A 444 -23.25 -18.42 5.34
CA ALA A 444 -24.11 -19.05 6.33
C ALA A 444 -24.68 -20.40 5.86
N ASN A 445 -24.99 -20.52 4.57
CA ASN A 445 -25.51 -21.75 3.96
C ASN A 445 -24.45 -22.78 3.59
N SER A 446 -23.16 -22.43 3.66
CA SER A 446 -22.05 -23.33 3.29
C SER A 446 -21.94 -24.58 4.17
N GLY A 447 -22.52 -24.55 5.38
CA GLY A 447 -22.37 -25.60 6.38
C GLY A 447 -21.01 -25.61 7.08
N ILE A 448 -20.14 -24.64 6.79
CA ILE A 448 -18.85 -24.48 7.48
C ILE A 448 -19.06 -23.63 8.73
N SER A 449 -18.68 -24.17 9.90
CA SER A 449 -18.72 -23.43 11.15
C SER A 449 -17.59 -22.40 11.19
N ILE A 450 -17.93 -21.12 11.29
CA ILE A 450 -16.97 -20.03 11.48
C ILE A 450 -16.67 -19.86 12.98
N PRO A 451 -15.41 -19.96 13.43
CA PRO A 451 -15.05 -19.65 14.81
C PRO A 451 -15.43 -18.21 15.20
N ASP A 452 -16.05 -18.06 16.37
CA ASP A 452 -16.39 -16.76 16.95
C ASP A 452 -15.15 -16.14 17.62
N PHE A 453 -14.25 -15.62 16.79
CA PHE A 453 -13.10 -14.85 17.24
C PHE A 453 -13.33 -13.38 16.94
N GLN A 454 -13.15 -12.55 17.97
CA GLN A 454 -13.15 -11.11 17.78
C GLN A 454 -11.99 -10.68 16.86
N PRO A 455 -12.16 -9.61 16.07
CA PRO A 455 -11.07 -9.03 15.30
C PRO A 455 -9.86 -8.71 16.18
N THR A 456 -8.67 -8.83 15.61
CA THR A 456 -7.41 -8.51 16.29
C THR A 456 -7.15 -7.01 16.22
N ASN A 457 -6.39 -6.48 17.17
CA ASN A 457 -5.98 -5.09 17.11
C ASN A 457 -4.96 -4.88 15.97
N PRO A 458 -4.94 -3.69 15.38
CA PRO A 458 -3.82 -3.22 14.59
C PRO A 458 -2.43 -3.46 15.18
N GLY A 459 -1.42 -3.67 14.32
CA GLY A 459 -0.02 -3.88 14.72
C GLY A 459 0.40 -5.34 14.99
N GLY A 460 -0.39 -6.30 14.51
CA GLY A 460 -0.03 -7.72 14.46
C GLY A 460 0.25 -8.35 15.83
N CYS A 461 1.12 -9.35 15.87
CA CYS A 461 1.34 -10.19 17.06
C CYS A 461 1.81 -9.42 18.30
N VAL A 462 2.48 -8.27 18.11
CA VAL A 462 3.04 -7.47 19.21
C VAL A 462 1.94 -6.72 19.96
N ASN A 463 0.92 -6.24 19.26
CA ASN A 463 -0.24 -5.58 19.88
C ASN A 463 -1.31 -6.58 20.36
N ASN A 464 -1.14 -7.85 20.01
CA ASN A 464 -2.08 -8.92 20.31
C ASN A 464 -1.45 -10.03 21.19
N THR A 465 -0.52 -9.69 22.07
CA THR A 465 0.31 -10.68 22.81
C THR A 465 -0.46 -11.80 23.51
N ALA A 466 -1.64 -11.51 24.08
CA ALA A 466 -2.46 -12.50 24.76
C ALA A 466 -3.06 -13.55 23.81
N ILE A 467 -3.46 -13.14 22.60
CA ILE A 467 -4.10 -14.02 21.61
C ILE A 467 -3.11 -14.55 20.55
N ALA A 468 -1.95 -13.91 20.38
CA ALA A 468 -0.92 -14.29 19.41
C ALA A 468 -0.35 -15.70 19.65
N THR A 469 -0.51 -16.24 20.86
CA THR A 469 -0.08 -17.60 21.23
C THR A 469 -1.25 -18.55 21.48
N ASP A 470 -2.49 -18.12 21.22
CA ASP A 470 -3.66 -18.97 21.37
C ASP A 470 -3.65 -20.07 20.30
N PRO A 471 -3.50 -21.35 20.68
CA PRO A 471 -3.45 -22.45 19.72
C PRO A 471 -4.79 -22.66 19.01
N SER A 472 -5.92 -22.22 19.59
CA SER A 472 -7.24 -22.36 18.96
C SER A 472 -7.42 -21.48 17.72
N ARG A 473 -6.73 -20.34 17.68
CA ARG A 473 -6.71 -19.45 16.51
C ARG A 473 -5.89 -20.01 15.36
N CYS A 474 -4.83 -20.78 15.63
CA CYS A 474 -3.89 -21.24 14.61
C CYS A 474 -3.42 -20.06 13.71
N TRP A 475 -2.98 -18.97 14.33
CA TRP A 475 -2.61 -17.75 13.61
C TRP A 475 -1.24 -17.87 12.95
N TRP A 476 -1.23 -17.85 11.61
CA TRP A 476 -0.03 -18.10 10.82
C TRP A 476 1.06 -17.04 11.01
N SER A 477 0.72 -15.74 10.98
CA SER A 477 1.69 -14.65 11.13
C SER A 477 2.47 -14.72 12.44
N CYS A 478 1.80 -15.12 13.52
CA CYS A 478 2.38 -15.20 14.86
C CYS A 478 3.12 -16.51 15.15
N THR A 479 2.50 -17.64 14.81
CA THR A 479 3.01 -18.96 15.22
C THR A 479 3.53 -19.79 14.04
N GLY A 480 3.07 -19.49 12.83
CA GLY A 480 3.23 -20.35 11.67
C GLY A 480 2.32 -21.54 11.63
N CYS A 481 1.27 -21.52 12.43
CA CYS A 481 0.31 -22.59 12.42
C CYS A 481 -0.36 -22.66 11.04
N VAL A 482 -0.34 -23.86 10.48
CA VAL A 482 -0.99 -24.23 9.22
C VAL A 482 -1.95 -25.38 9.49
N THR A 483 -2.94 -25.53 8.63
CA THR A 483 -3.88 -26.65 8.65
C THR A 483 -3.71 -27.48 7.39
N ASP A 484 -4.34 -28.66 7.35
CA ASP A 484 -4.43 -29.51 6.15
C ASP A 484 -5.19 -28.85 4.98
N LYS A 485 -5.84 -27.71 5.24
CA LYS A 485 -6.56 -26.89 4.25
C LYS A 485 -5.71 -25.79 3.63
N ASP A 486 -4.51 -25.55 4.14
CA ASP A 486 -3.60 -24.53 3.60
C ASP A 486 -2.67 -25.16 2.55
N ILE A 487 -2.52 -24.51 1.41
CA ILE A 487 -1.47 -24.84 0.46
C ILE A 487 -0.22 -24.04 0.84
N THR A 488 0.80 -24.71 1.37
CA THR A 488 2.06 -24.06 1.78
C THR A 488 3.30 -24.55 1.05
N GLN A 489 3.14 -25.56 0.20
CA GLN A 489 4.21 -26.24 -0.52
C GLN A 489 3.68 -26.98 -1.74
N CYS A 490 4.57 -27.24 -2.70
CA CYS A 490 4.29 -28.17 -3.79
C CYS A 490 4.67 -29.60 -3.36
N PRO A 491 3.94 -30.66 -3.76
CA PRO A 491 4.22 -32.04 -3.36
C PRO A 491 5.58 -32.55 -3.84
N ASP A 492 5.97 -32.23 -5.06
CA ASP A 492 7.16 -32.81 -5.69
C ASP A 492 8.43 -32.02 -5.40
N LYS A 493 9.49 -32.70 -4.94
CA LYS A 493 10.83 -32.11 -4.76
C LYS A 493 11.30 -31.35 -6.00
N ASN A 494 11.95 -30.21 -5.77
CA ASN A 494 12.42 -29.29 -6.80
C ASN A 494 11.29 -28.68 -7.65
N SER A 495 10.01 -28.80 -7.29
CA SER A 495 8.97 -27.96 -7.87
C SER A 495 8.91 -26.62 -7.16
N TRP A 496 8.82 -25.54 -7.94
CA TRP A 496 8.63 -24.19 -7.43
C TRP A 496 7.30 -23.65 -7.95
N GLY A 497 6.35 -23.44 -7.02
CA GLY A 497 5.15 -22.63 -7.24
C GLY A 497 5.54 -21.16 -7.27
N LEU A 498 5.72 -20.62 -8.48
CA LEU A 498 6.06 -19.22 -8.72
C LEU A 498 4.81 -18.36 -8.49
N THR A 499 4.94 -17.30 -7.68
CA THR A 499 3.81 -16.44 -7.33
C THR A 499 4.22 -14.97 -7.26
N TYR A 500 3.31 -14.07 -7.62
CA TYR A 500 3.42 -12.63 -7.45
C TYR A 500 2.14 -12.08 -6.85
N ASP A 501 2.27 -11.23 -5.84
CA ASP A 501 1.16 -10.59 -5.14
C ASP A 501 1.05 -9.10 -5.53
N ASP A 502 -0.12 -8.52 -5.26
CA ASP A 502 -0.47 -7.09 -5.31
C ASP A 502 -0.69 -6.46 -6.68
N GLY A 503 -0.33 -7.19 -7.73
CA GLY A 503 -0.68 -6.84 -9.10
C GLY A 503 -2.19 -6.94 -9.40
N PRO A 504 -2.59 -6.60 -10.63
CA PRO A 504 -1.75 -6.06 -11.70
C PRO A 504 -1.34 -4.60 -11.44
N GLY A 505 -0.15 -4.21 -11.87
CA GLY A 505 0.39 -2.85 -11.73
C GLY A 505 1.17 -2.37 -12.95
N TYR A 506 1.73 -1.15 -12.86
CA TYR A 506 2.47 -0.53 -13.97
C TYR A 506 3.69 -1.34 -14.46
N TYR A 507 4.28 -2.16 -13.59
CA TYR A 507 5.51 -2.92 -13.88
C TYR A 507 5.25 -4.39 -14.24
N THR A 508 4.04 -4.91 -14.00
CA THR A 508 3.63 -6.25 -14.40
C THR A 508 3.91 -6.57 -15.88
N PRO A 509 3.74 -5.65 -16.87
CA PRO A 509 4.12 -5.94 -18.26
C PRO A 509 5.59 -6.33 -18.45
N ASN A 510 6.52 -5.75 -17.66
CA ASN A 510 7.94 -6.09 -17.71
C ASN A 510 8.17 -7.53 -17.25
N LEU A 511 7.48 -7.93 -16.17
CA LEU A 511 7.50 -9.29 -15.66
C LEU A 511 6.91 -10.27 -16.68
N LEU A 512 5.73 -9.98 -17.24
CA LEU A 512 5.08 -10.83 -18.24
C LEU A 512 5.95 -11.06 -19.47
N GLN A 513 6.61 -10.01 -19.98
CA GLN A 513 7.55 -10.15 -21.09
C GLN A 513 8.68 -11.14 -20.75
N TYR A 514 9.29 -11.01 -19.57
CA TYR A 514 10.35 -11.92 -19.15
C TYR A 514 9.85 -13.36 -18.99
N LEU A 515 8.67 -13.53 -18.37
CA LEU A 515 8.07 -14.86 -18.21
C LEU A 515 7.80 -15.52 -19.56
N ASP A 516 7.27 -14.79 -20.53
CA ASP A 516 7.07 -15.28 -21.90
C ASP A 516 8.38 -15.61 -22.61
N GLU A 517 9.41 -14.76 -22.49
CA GLU A 517 10.74 -15.03 -23.05
C GLU A 517 11.40 -16.31 -22.49
N LYS A 518 11.04 -16.69 -21.26
CA LYS A 518 11.55 -17.89 -20.58
C LYS A 518 10.59 -19.08 -20.60
N ASP A 519 9.44 -18.95 -21.26
CA ASP A 519 8.38 -19.96 -21.24
C ASP A 519 7.98 -20.37 -19.81
N LEU A 520 7.92 -19.37 -18.92
CA LEU A 520 7.54 -19.52 -17.53
C LEU A 520 6.10 -19.06 -17.32
N LYS A 521 5.42 -19.73 -16.38
CA LYS A 521 4.06 -19.40 -15.95
C LYS A 521 4.06 -19.26 -14.43
N SER A 522 3.23 -18.35 -13.94
CA SER A 522 3.17 -17.93 -12.53
C SER A 522 1.73 -17.90 -12.02
N THR A 523 1.57 -17.72 -10.72
CA THR A 523 0.30 -17.39 -10.07
C THR A 523 0.32 -15.92 -9.68
N PHE A 524 -0.64 -15.14 -10.14
CA PHE A 524 -0.86 -13.76 -9.71
C PHE A 524 -1.98 -13.72 -8.68
N PHE A 525 -1.67 -13.27 -7.46
CA PHE A 525 -2.66 -12.99 -6.43
C PHE A 525 -3.07 -11.53 -6.56
N VAL A 526 -4.25 -11.34 -7.13
CA VAL A 526 -4.72 -10.04 -7.63
C VAL A 526 -5.52 -9.29 -6.57
N VAL A 527 -5.18 -8.03 -6.37
CA VAL A 527 -5.95 -7.09 -5.56
C VAL A 527 -7.12 -6.54 -6.39
N GLY A 528 -8.32 -6.55 -5.82
CA GLY A 528 -9.56 -6.21 -6.52
C GLY A 528 -9.58 -4.78 -7.08
N SER A 529 -9.14 -3.80 -6.29
CA SER A 529 -9.03 -2.40 -6.73
C SER A 529 -8.09 -2.25 -7.95
N ARG A 530 -6.97 -2.98 -7.95
CA ARG A 530 -5.99 -3.01 -9.05
C ARG A 530 -6.52 -3.67 -10.31
N ALA A 531 -7.34 -4.71 -10.17
CA ALA A 531 -8.01 -5.33 -11.32
C ALA A 531 -8.91 -4.33 -12.08
N ILE A 532 -9.59 -3.42 -11.38
CA ILE A 532 -10.38 -2.34 -12.01
C ILE A 532 -9.50 -1.30 -12.67
N GLN A 533 -8.36 -0.98 -12.05
CA GLN A 533 -7.42 -0.01 -12.60
C GLN A 533 -6.74 -0.53 -13.87
N PHE A 534 -6.47 -1.84 -13.95
CA PHE A 534 -5.76 -2.47 -15.06
C PHE A 534 -6.47 -3.71 -15.65
N PRO A 535 -7.72 -3.60 -16.14
CA PRO A 535 -8.51 -4.76 -16.55
C PRO A 535 -7.94 -5.44 -17.80
N SER A 536 -7.36 -4.66 -18.73
CA SER A 536 -6.67 -5.19 -19.91
C SER A 536 -5.40 -5.95 -19.56
N LEU A 537 -4.71 -5.56 -18.49
CA LEU A 537 -3.50 -6.22 -18.01
C LEU A 537 -3.85 -7.55 -17.33
N LEU A 538 -4.90 -7.58 -16.51
CA LEU A 538 -5.44 -8.82 -15.94
C LEU A 538 -5.85 -9.82 -17.03
N GLN A 539 -6.49 -9.36 -18.11
CA GLN A 539 -6.78 -10.21 -19.28
C GLN A 539 -5.50 -10.74 -19.93
N ALA A 540 -4.42 -9.96 -19.97
CA ALA A 540 -3.15 -10.38 -20.54
C ALA A 540 -2.43 -11.42 -19.67
N GLU A 541 -2.45 -11.26 -18.34
CA GLU A 541 -1.96 -12.30 -17.41
C GLU A 541 -2.70 -13.62 -17.65
N TYR A 542 -4.03 -13.57 -17.72
CA TYR A 542 -4.82 -14.77 -17.95
C TYR A 542 -4.54 -15.41 -19.32
N LEU A 543 -4.55 -14.63 -20.41
CA LEU A 543 -4.25 -15.15 -21.76
C LEU A 543 -2.78 -15.60 -21.92
N GLY A 544 -1.88 -15.06 -21.12
CA GLY A 544 -0.50 -15.52 -20.97
C GLY A 544 -0.38 -16.90 -20.32
N GLN A 545 -1.50 -17.56 -19.98
CA GLN A 545 -1.58 -18.86 -19.30
C GLN A 545 -1.06 -18.84 -17.87
N HIS A 546 -1.10 -17.67 -17.23
CA HIS A 546 -0.84 -17.54 -15.81
C HIS A 546 -2.08 -17.92 -15.00
N GLN A 547 -1.88 -18.37 -13.77
CA GLN A 547 -2.97 -18.61 -12.83
C GLN A 547 -3.35 -17.28 -12.18
N ILE A 548 -4.64 -16.98 -12.10
CA ILE A 548 -5.18 -15.82 -11.38
C ILE A 548 -5.81 -16.31 -10.08
N ALA A 549 -5.50 -15.63 -8.97
CA ALA A 549 -6.00 -15.93 -7.63
C ALA A 549 -6.40 -14.63 -6.90
N VAL A 550 -7.17 -14.75 -5.82
CA VAL A 550 -7.71 -13.59 -5.08
C VAL A 550 -6.72 -13.09 -4.01
N HIS A 551 -6.55 -11.78 -3.91
CA HIS A 551 -5.76 -11.12 -2.87
C HIS A 551 -6.50 -9.99 -2.14
N THR A 552 -7.81 -10.17 -1.93
CA THR A 552 -8.72 -9.18 -1.30
C THR A 552 -8.93 -7.93 -2.14
N TRP A 553 -9.81 -7.03 -1.70
CA TRP A 553 -10.18 -5.83 -2.43
C TRP A 553 -9.22 -4.68 -2.13
N SER A 554 -8.97 -4.45 -0.84
CA SER A 554 -8.24 -3.29 -0.32
C SER A 554 -6.92 -3.63 0.38
N HIS A 555 -6.52 -4.90 0.34
CA HIS A 555 -5.23 -5.36 0.86
C HIS A 555 -5.05 -5.15 2.38
N GLN A 556 -6.12 -5.37 3.15
CA GLN A 556 -6.12 -5.25 4.62
C GLN A 556 -5.74 -6.56 5.32
N PRO A 557 -5.13 -6.51 6.52
CA PRO A 557 -4.84 -7.71 7.31
C PRO A 557 -6.15 -8.36 7.79
N LEU A 558 -6.48 -9.53 7.24
CA LEU A 558 -7.82 -10.11 7.42
C LEU A 558 -8.17 -10.44 8.88
N THR A 559 -7.20 -10.67 9.77
CA THR A 559 -7.54 -10.94 11.18
C THR A 559 -8.03 -9.71 11.93
N THR A 560 -7.75 -8.50 11.44
CA THR A 560 -8.24 -7.23 12.04
C THR A 560 -9.64 -6.86 11.59
N LEU A 561 -10.19 -7.56 10.59
CA LEU A 561 -11.51 -7.31 10.04
C LEU A 561 -12.58 -8.20 10.70
N THR A 562 -13.82 -7.75 10.73
CA THR A 562 -15.01 -8.56 11.06
C THR A 562 -15.26 -9.64 10.01
N ASN A 563 -16.16 -10.59 10.32
CA ASN A 563 -16.48 -11.65 9.36
C ASN A 563 -17.09 -11.11 8.07
N ASP A 564 -17.98 -10.12 8.20
CA ASP A 564 -18.69 -9.53 7.07
C ASP A 564 -17.75 -8.71 6.18
N GLU A 565 -16.81 -7.97 6.76
CA GLU A 565 -15.76 -7.28 6.00
C GLU A 565 -14.86 -8.26 5.25
N ILE A 566 -14.45 -9.40 5.86
CA ILE A 566 -13.69 -10.44 5.13
C ILE A 566 -14.49 -10.99 3.95
N ILE A 567 -15.81 -11.21 4.15
CA ILE A 567 -16.69 -11.68 3.09
C ILE A 567 -16.78 -10.66 1.96
N ALA A 568 -16.88 -9.38 2.28
CA ALA A 568 -16.95 -8.29 1.31
C ALA A 568 -15.62 -8.15 0.53
N GLU A 569 -14.48 -8.13 1.22
CA GLU A 569 -13.12 -8.11 0.65
C GLU A 569 -12.91 -9.22 -0.39
N LEU A 570 -13.30 -10.45 -0.05
CA LEU A 570 -13.13 -11.61 -0.92
C LEU A 570 -14.17 -11.66 -2.04
N GLY A 571 -15.41 -11.25 -1.74
CA GLY A 571 -16.53 -11.29 -2.67
C GLY A 571 -16.37 -10.29 -3.81
N TRP A 572 -16.01 -9.04 -3.49
CA TRP A 572 -15.79 -8.00 -4.49
C TRP A 572 -14.63 -8.32 -5.43
N THR A 573 -13.53 -8.88 -4.89
CA THR A 573 -12.40 -9.31 -5.72
C THR A 573 -12.75 -10.49 -6.62
N LYS A 574 -13.51 -11.49 -6.13
CA LYS A 574 -14.03 -12.56 -7.00
C LYS A 574 -14.93 -12.01 -8.10
N LYS A 575 -15.81 -11.06 -7.75
CA LYS A 575 -16.75 -10.44 -8.68
C LYS A 575 -16.03 -9.68 -9.80
N VAL A 576 -15.10 -8.79 -9.46
CA VAL A 576 -14.38 -8.02 -10.49
C VAL A 576 -13.54 -8.92 -11.40
N ILE A 577 -12.88 -9.95 -10.85
CA ILE A 577 -12.12 -10.91 -11.66
C ILE A 577 -13.06 -11.64 -12.63
N LYS A 578 -14.24 -12.05 -12.16
CA LYS A 578 -15.26 -12.68 -13.01
C LYS A 578 -15.78 -11.73 -14.09
N ASP A 579 -16.03 -10.48 -13.75
CA ASP A 579 -16.55 -9.50 -14.69
C ASP A 579 -15.50 -9.12 -15.77
N ILE A 580 -14.20 -9.24 -15.46
CA ILE A 580 -13.11 -8.99 -16.40
C ILE A 580 -12.72 -10.23 -17.22
N LEU A 581 -12.71 -11.43 -16.61
CA LEU A 581 -12.16 -12.66 -17.20
C LEU A 581 -13.21 -13.71 -17.56
N GLY A 582 -14.44 -13.60 -17.05
CA GLY A 582 -15.50 -14.59 -17.21
C GLY A 582 -15.35 -15.83 -16.33
N ILE A 583 -14.36 -15.86 -15.44
CA ILE A 583 -13.99 -17.00 -14.59
C ILE A 583 -13.82 -16.56 -13.15
N THR A 584 -14.11 -17.46 -12.22
CA THR A 584 -14.04 -17.21 -10.77
C THR A 584 -12.90 -18.02 -10.15
N PRO A 585 -11.87 -17.38 -9.58
CA PRO A 585 -10.79 -18.09 -8.88
C PRO A 585 -11.28 -18.87 -7.66
N ASN A 586 -10.63 -19.99 -7.38
CA ASN A 586 -10.89 -20.84 -6.20
C ASN A 586 -9.68 -20.93 -5.24
N MET A 587 -8.70 -20.05 -5.41
CA MET A 587 -7.57 -19.88 -4.51
C MET A 587 -7.45 -18.42 -4.10
N MET A 588 -6.99 -18.19 -2.88
CA MET A 588 -6.72 -16.86 -2.36
C MET A 588 -5.44 -16.88 -1.54
N ARG A 589 -4.79 -15.72 -1.42
CA ARG A 589 -3.76 -15.49 -0.42
C ARG A 589 -4.22 -14.33 0.46
N PRO A 590 -4.11 -14.45 1.79
CA PRO A 590 -4.39 -13.35 2.70
C PRO A 590 -3.25 -12.33 2.65
N PRO A 591 -3.54 -11.02 2.53
CA PRO A 591 -2.57 -9.95 2.69
C PRO A 591 -1.68 -10.17 3.91
N PHE A 592 -0.38 -9.94 3.76
CA PHE A 592 0.63 -10.07 4.82
C PHE A 592 0.76 -11.48 5.43
N GLY A 593 0.15 -12.49 4.80
CA GLY A 593 0.01 -13.83 5.38
C GLY A 593 -0.93 -13.86 6.59
N ASP A 594 -1.76 -12.84 6.78
CA ASP A 594 -2.55 -12.66 7.99
C ASP A 594 -3.81 -13.53 8.01
N ILE A 595 -3.64 -14.75 8.53
CA ILE A 595 -4.69 -15.77 8.56
C ILE A 595 -4.73 -16.54 9.87
N ASP A 596 -5.93 -16.64 10.42
CA ASP A 596 -6.30 -17.52 11.53
C ASP A 596 -7.43 -18.48 11.11
N ASN A 597 -7.90 -19.34 12.02
CA ASN A 597 -8.95 -20.32 11.71
C ASN A 597 -10.28 -19.67 11.32
N ARG A 598 -10.55 -18.43 11.73
CA ARG A 598 -11.75 -17.68 11.32
C ARG A 598 -11.66 -17.27 9.86
N VAL A 599 -10.54 -16.65 9.47
CA VAL A 599 -10.24 -16.29 8.08
C VAL A 599 -10.25 -17.54 7.18
N ARG A 600 -9.60 -18.65 7.59
CA ARG A 600 -9.64 -19.92 6.84
C ARG A 600 -11.05 -20.44 6.61
N ALA A 601 -11.87 -20.43 7.65
CA ALA A 601 -13.24 -20.94 7.57
C ALA A 601 -14.08 -20.11 6.59
N ILE A 602 -13.93 -18.78 6.60
CA ILE A 602 -14.62 -17.89 5.67
C ILE A 602 -14.13 -18.12 4.23
N SER A 603 -12.81 -18.15 3.99
CA SER A 603 -12.27 -18.43 2.65
C SER A 603 -12.83 -19.74 2.06
N LEU A 604 -12.86 -20.80 2.86
CA LEU A 604 -13.41 -22.10 2.45
C LEU A 604 -14.92 -22.06 2.22
N ALA A 605 -15.66 -21.32 3.05
CA ALA A 605 -17.11 -21.15 2.89
C ALA A 605 -17.45 -20.41 1.58
N MET A 606 -16.56 -19.52 1.16
CA MET A 606 -16.61 -18.82 -0.13
C MET A 606 -15.99 -19.62 -1.28
N GLY A 607 -15.62 -20.88 -1.06
CA GLY A 607 -15.09 -21.78 -2.09
C GLY A 607 -13.66 -21.49 -2.51
N MET A 608 -12.85 -20.86 -1.65
CA MET A 608 -11.44 -20.56 -1.92
C MET A 608 -10.51 -21.30 -0.96
N THR A 609 -9.44 -21.85 -1.51
CA THR A 609 -8.36 -22.49 -0.74
C THR A 609 -7.27 -21.47 -0.44
N PRO A 610 -6.91 -21.23 0.84
CA PRO A 610 -5.79 -20.37 1.19
C PRO A 610 -4.44 -20.93 0.70
N VAL A 611 -3.65 -20.08 0.05
CA VAL A 611 -2.27 -20.35 -0.37
C VAL A 611 -1.33 -19.44 0.39
N ILE A 612 -0.36 -20.02 1.09
CA ILE A 612 0.69 -19.33 1.83
C ILE A 612 2.05 -19.76 1.27
N TRP A 613 3.07 -18.94 1.44
CA TRP A 613 4.43 -19.30 1.03
C TRP A 613 5.10 -20.26 2.03
N THR A 614 6.12 -20.97 1.55
CA THR A 614 6.80 -22.00 2.33
C THR A 614 7.60 -21.39 3.50
N ARG A 615 7.67 -22.10 4.62
CA ARG A 615 8.55 -21.75 5.74
C ARG A 615 9.19 -23.01 6.31
N THR A 616 10.45 -22.90 6.71
CA THR A 616 11.21 -24.01 7.31
C THR A 616 11.35 -23.87 8.83
N SER A 617 11.10 -22.67 9.37
CA SER A 617 11.06 -22.40 10.80
C SER A 617 10.28 -21.11 11.10
N ALA A 618 10.23 -20.69 12.37
CA ALA A 618 9.60 -19.42 12.76
C ALA A 618 10.33 -18.17 12.23
N THR A 619 11.62 -18.31 11.90
CA THR A 619 12.51 -17.22 11.49
C THR A 619 13.04 -17.40 10.06
N SER A 620 12.70 -18.50 9.39
CA SER A 620 13.10 -18.77 8.01
C SER A 620 11.86 -19.04 7.17
N THR A 621 11.62 -18.12 6.26
CA THR A 621 10.44 -18.02 5.41
C THR A 621 10.87 -17.82 3.97
N PHE A 622 10.06 -18.29 3.02
CA PHE A 622 10.31 -18.16 1.58
C PHE A 622 9.64 -16.90 1.06
N ASP A 623 10.06 -15.78 1.64
CA ASP A 623 9.68 -14.42 1.27
C ASP A 623 10.99 -13.71 0.91
N THR A 624 11.05 -13.19 -0.32
CA THR A 624 12.27 -12.61 -0.87
C THR A 624 12.66 -11.33 -0.16
N ASP A 625 11.69 -10.55 0.29
CA ASP A 625 11.90 -9.29 1.01
C ASP A 625 12.28 -9.56 2.47
N GLY A 626 11.87 -10.72 2.97
CA GLY A 626 12.27 -11.32 4.23
C GLY A 626 11.43 -10.85 5.40
N LYS A 627 11.19 -11.77 6.35
CA LYS A 627 10.52 -11.44 7.61
C LYS A 627 11.40 -10.52 8.46
N PHE A 628 10.92 -9.31 8.78
CA PHE A 628 11.57 -8.49 9.80
C PHE A 628 11.69 -9.31 11.09
N PRO A 629 12.89 -9.44 11.70
CA PRO A 629 13.06 -10.34 12.82
C PRO A 629 12.17 -9.90 13.98
N SER A 630 11.62 -10.88 14.70
CA SER A 630 10.90 -10.73 15.96
C SER A 630 11.75 -10.16 17.12
N ALA A 631 12.82 -9.41 16.84
CA ALA A 631 13.74 -8.87 17.82
C ALA A 631 13.06 -7.80 18.71
N PRO A 632 13.25 -7.82 20.05
CA PRO A 632 12.58 -6.91 20.99
C PRO A 632 13.06 -5.45 20.95
N SER A 633 14.20 -5.16 20.34
CA SER A 633 15.00 -3.98 20.69
C SER A 633 14.84 -2.76 19.76
N LEU A 634 14.09 -2.89 18.66
CA LEU A 634 13.73 -1.78 17.76
C LEU A 634 12.24 -1.41 17.83
N ARG A 635 11.55 -1.81 18.91
CA ARG A 635 10.08 -1.82 19.03
C ARG A 635 9.44 -0.53 19.60
N LEU A 636 10.09 0.63 19.56
CA LEU A 636 9.64 1.79 20.34
C LEU A 636 9.26 3.04 19.53
N PHE A 637 9.33 3.02 18.19
CA PHE A 637 9.13 4.24 17.39
C PHE A 637 8.32 4.07 16.09
N SER A 638 7.45 3.07 15.96
CA SER A 638 6.47 3.09 14.87
C SER A 638 5.16 2.43 15.30
N PRO A 639 4.05 3.21 15.42
CA PRO A 639 2.72 2.69 15.67
C PRO A 639 1.96 2.33 14.37
N PHE A 640 2.57 2.51 13.19
CA PHE A 640 1.96 2.18 11.91
C PHE A 640 2.21 0.71 11.54
N PHE A 641 1.23 0.06 10.90
CA PHE A 641 1.40 -1.27 10.34
C PHE A 641 2.48 -1.27 9.25
N ILE A 642 3.73 -1.44 9.63
CA ILE A 642 4.74 -1.98 8.71
C ILE A 642 4.50 -3.47 8.69
N THR A 643 3.49 -3.86 7.95
CA THR A 643 3.50 -5.18 7.35
C THR A 643 4.76 -5.26 6.48
N ALA A 644 5.40 -6.42 6.45
CA ALA A 644 6.69 -6.62 5.81
C ALA A 644 6.60 -6.62 4.27
N ASP A 645 5.67 -5.85 3.73
CA ASP A 645 5.34 -5.77 2.32
C ASP A 645 6.06 -4.59 1.67
N PHE A 646 6.53 -4.79 0.43
CA PHE A 646 7.23 -3.76 -0.36
C PHE A 646 8.47 -3.15 0.29
N ASN A 647 9.20 -3.94 1.09
CA ASN A 647 10.35 -3.42 1.83
C ASN A 647 11.43 -2.84 0.93
N ILE A 648 11.56 -3.32 -0.32
CA ILE A 648 12.51 -2.75 -1.28
C ILE A 648 12.06 -1.35 -1.70
N HIS A 649 10.79 -1.20 -2.08
CA HIS A 649 10.22 0.05 -2.53
C HIS A 649 10.26 1.12 -1.43
N ASN A 650 9.87 0.75 -0.21
CA ASN A 650 9.87 1.65 0.96
C ASN A 650 11.27 1.89 1.56
N GLY A 651 12.33 1.27 1.01
CA GLY A 651 13.71 1.45 1.47
C GLY A 651 14.07 0.80 2.80
N VAL A 652 13.18 -0.05 3.33
CA VAL A 652 13.41 -0.84 4.55
C VAL A 652 14.39 -1.98 4.29
N THR A 653 14.28 -2.66 3.16
CA THR A 653 15.14 -3.77 2.74
C THR A 653 15.90 -3.40 1.47
N PRO A 654 17.24 -3.23 1.51
CA PRO A 654 18.01 -2.98 0.30
C PRO A 654 18.01 -4.21 -0.62
N VAL A 655 18.09 -4.00 -1.94
CA VAL A 655 18.07 -5.09 -2.94
C VAL A 655 19.13 -6.19 -2.69
N GLN A 656 20.28 -5.84 -2.12
CA GLN A 656 21.33 -6.80 -1.77
C GLN A 656 20.90 -7.76 -0.65
N LYS A 657 20.06 -7.29 0.28
CA LYS A 657 19.47 -8.13 1.33
C LYS A 657 18.43 -9.08 0.74
N VAL A 658 17.64 -8.65 -0.24
CA VAL A 658 16.72 -9.52 -0.98
C VAL A 658 17.45 -10.67 -1.65
N LEU A 659 18.58 -10.39 -2.31
CA LEU A 659 19.39 -11.45 -2.93
C LEU A 659 20.06 -12.39 -1.91
N GLN A 660 20.41 -11.89 -0.72
CA GLN A 660 20.88 -12.74 0.37
C GLN A 660 19.75 -13.65 0.92
N ASN A 661 18.54 -13.11 1.03
CA ASN A 661 17.36 -13.89 1.44
C ASN A 661 17.07 -14.97 0.38
N TRP A 662 17.09 -14.61 -0.90
CA TRP A 662 16.95 -15.55 -2.02
C TRP A 662 17.95 -16.70 -1.96
N GLN A 663 19.24 -16.43 -1.69
CA GLN A 663 20.24 -17.48 -1.50
C GLN A 663 19.94 -18.41 -0.31
N THR A 664 19.37 -17.86 0.76
CA THR A 664 18.92 -18.65 1.92
C THR A 664 17.71 -19.54 1.56
N ILE A 665 16.80 -19.02 0.74
CA ILE A 665 15.67 -19.76 0.18
C ILE A 665 16.16 -20.91 -0.67
N LEU A 666 17.06 -20.67 -1.63
CA LEU A 666 17.63 -21.70 -2.50
C LEU A 666 18.33 -22.83 -1.72
N ALA A 667 19.14 -22.46 -0.72
CA ALA A 667 19.82 -23.43 0.13
C ALA A 667 18.81 -24.29 0.92
N SER A 668 17.75 -23.66 1.44
CA SER A 668 16.69 -24.34 2.18
C SER A 668 15.85 -25.25 1.26
N ALA A 669 15.45 -24.75 0.10
CA ALA A 669 14.67 -25.46 -0.90
C ALA A 669 15.36 -26.74 -1.37
N SER A 670 16.67 -26.69 -1.58
CA SER A 670 17.47 -27.87 -1.97
C SER A 670 17.44 -29.00 -0.92
N ALA A 671 17.28 -28.64 0.35
CA ALA A 671 17.22 -29.57 1.47
C ALA A 671 15.81 -30.17 1.68
N LEU A 672 14.75 -29.56 1.13
CA LEU A 672 13.38 -30.08 1.24
C LEU A 672 13.21 -31.38 0.45
N ASP A 673 12.34 -32.27 0.94
CA ASP A 673 11.90 -33.49 0.27
C ASP A 673 10.64 -33.27 -0.59
N HIS A 674 10.08 -32.07 -0.54
CA HIS A 674 8.96 -31.57 -1.33
C HIS A 674 9.35 -30.29 -2.08
N GLY A 675 8.45 -29.75 -2.88
CA GLY A 675 8.61 -28.46 -3.56
C GLY A 675 8.19 -27.29 -2.68
N PHE A 676 8.24 -26.08 -3.20
CA PHE A 676 8.07 -24.87 -2.38
C PHE A 676 7.34 -23.76 -3.13
N ILE A 677 6.84 -22.79 -2.37
CA ILE A 677 6.15 -21.59 -2.86
C ILE A 677 6.89 -20.39 -2.30
N VAL A 678 7.17 -19.39 -3.14
CA VAL A 678 7.90 -18.17 -2.77
C VAL A 678 6.97 -16.97 -2.92
N LEU A 679 6.97 -16.11 -1.91
CA LEU A 679 6.33 -14.80 -1.97
C LEU A 679 7.26 -13.81 -2.68
N GLU A 680 6.74 -13.19 -3.74
CA GLU A 680 7.30 -12.07 -4.50
C GLU A 680 6.15 -11.11 -4.83
N HIS A 681 6.46 -9.89 -5.27
CA HIS A 681 5.47 -8.84 -5.57
C HIS A 681 5.75 -8.25 -6.95
N ASP A 682 4.71 -7.99 -7.75
CA ASP A 682 4.85 -7.38 -9.08
C ASP A 682 4.30 -5.94 -9.18
N LEU A 683 3.84 -5.39 -8.06
CA LEU A 683 3.33 -4.03 -7.98
C LEU A 683 4.42 -2.96 -8.20
N PHE A 684 5.64 -3.18 -7.68
CA PHE A 684 6.72 -2.19 -7.69
C PHE A 684 7.87 -2.55 -8.62
N GLN A 685 8.50 -1.49 -9.16
CA GLN A 685 9.60 -1.59 -10.11
C GLN A 685 10.76 -2.44 -9.58
N GLU A 686 11.20 -2.13 -8.37
CA GLU A 686 12.39 -2.71 -7.77
C GLU A 686 12.22 -4.22 -7.57
N SER A 687 11.01 -4.64 -7.20
CA SER A 687 10.62 -6.05 -7.06
C SER A 687 10.62 -6.78 -8.40
N VAL A 688 10.05 -6.17 -9.45
CA VAL A 688 10.04 -6.77 -10.81
C VAL A 688 11.46 -6.85 -11.39
N GLU A 689 12.29 -5.84 -11.17
CA GLU A 689 13.67 -5.82 -11.68
C GLU A 689 14.57 -6.82 -10.95
N VAL A 690 14.42 -6.98 -9.63
CA VAL A 690 15.17 -8.01 -8.91
C VAL A 690 14.71 -9.42 -9.30
N ALA A 691 13.39 -9.60 -9.52
CA ALA A 691 12.81 -10.86 -9.97
C ALA A 691 13.37 -11.28 -11.34
N THR A 692 13.23 -10.41 -12.35
CA THR A 692 13.59 -10.70 -13.75
C THR A 692 15.10 -10.60 -14.02
N GLY A 693 15.81 -9.73 -13.28
CA GLY A 693 17.24 -9.48 -13.43
C GLY A 693 18.11 -10.53 -12.76
N TYR A 694 17.65 -11.10 -11.64
CA TYR A 694 18.52 -11.85 -10.72
C TYR A 694 17.87 -13.13 -10.20
N ILE A 695 16.68 -13.08 -9.60
CA ILE A 695 16.06 -14.25 -8.94
C ILE A 695 15.70 -15.35 -9.95
N LEU A 696 14.91 -15.04 -10.98
CA LEU A 696 14.49 -16.02 -11.98
C LEU A 696 15.67 -16.58 -12.80
N PRO A 697 16.64 -15.78 -13.30
CA PRO A 697 17.84 -16.31 -13.93
C PRO A 697 18.62 -17.28 -13.04
N ASP A 698 18.80 -16.93 -11.77
CA ASP A 698 19.53 -17.76 -10.81
C ASP A 698 18.81 -19.08 -10.53
N ALA A 699 17.49 -19.03 -10.36
CA ALA A 699 16.64 -20.21 -10.22
C ALA A 699 16.71 -21.15 -11.43
N LEU A 700 16.66 -20.59 -12.65
CA LEU A 700 16.76 -21.34 -13.90
C LEU A 700 18.14 -22.01 -14.06
N ALA A 701 19.19 -21.41 -13.49
CA ALA A 701 20.54 -21.96 -13.48
C ALA A 701 20.80 -22.95 -12.34
N HIS A 702 19.86 -23.13 -11.42
CA HIS A 702 20.01 -24.02 -10.28
C HIS A 702 20.19 -25.48 -10.72
N ASN A 703 20.98 -26.25 -9.96
CA ASN A 703 21.22 -27.67 -10.20
C ASN A 703 21.08 -28.47 -8.89
N PRO A 704 20.13 -29.43 -8.79
CA PRO A 704 19.22 -29.89 -9.85
C PRO A 704 18.21 -28.81 -10.29
N PRO A 705 17.76 -28.83 -11.56
CA PRO A 705 16.86 -27.79 -12.07
C PRO A 705 15.52 -27.81 -11.36
N PHE A 706 14.96 -26.63 -11.09
CA PHE A 706 13.61 -26.51 -10.58
C PHE A 706 12.57 -26.63 -11.70
N LYS A 707 11.43 -27.25 -11.38
CA LYS A 707 10.21 -27.17 -12.18
C LYS A 707 9.42 -25.96 -11.74
N ILE A 708 9.66 -24.83 -12.40
CA ILE A 708 9.03 -23.53 -12.11
C ILE A 708 7.68 -23.46 -12.84
N GLN A 709 6.60 -23.28 -12.10
CA GLN A 709 5.22 -23.36 -12.62
C GLN A 709 4.23 -22.64 -11.69
N PRO A 710 2.99 -22.37 -12.11
CA PRO A 710 1.94 -21.85 -11.23
C PRO A 710 1.60 -22.84 -10.11
N VAL A 711 1.01 -22.36 -9.01
CA VAL A 711 0.69 -23.17 -7.83
C VAL A 711 -0.24 -24.33 -8.20
N VAL A 712 -1.28 -24.10 -9.00
CA VAL A 712 -2.20 -25.15 -9.46
C VAL A 712 -1.47 -26.30 -10.17
N SER A 713 -0.52 -25.96 -11.05
CA SER A 713 0.29 -26.96 -11.77
C SER A 713 1.31 -27.64 -10.89
N CYS A 714 1.84 -26.93 -9.89
CA CYS A 714 2.77 -27.51 -8.93
C CYS A 714 2.09 -28.56 -8.03
N LEU A 715 0.79 -28.42 -7.80
CA LEU A 715 -0.06 -29.41 -7.14
C LEU A 715 -0.48 -30.58 -8.05
N GLY A 716 -0.01 -30.62 -9.29
CA GLY A 716 -0.34 -31.67 -10.26
C GLY A 716 -1.71 -31.51 -10.92
N MET A 717 -2.34 -30.33 -10.80
CA MET A 717 -3.64 -30.02 -11.41
C MET A 717 -3.50 -29.25 -12.73
N GLU A 718 -4.53 -29.29 -13.57
CA GLU A 718 -4.57 -28.49 -14.80
C GLU A 718 -4.92 -27.03 -14.45
N ILE A 719 -4.48 -26.07 -15.26
CA ILE A 719 -4.76 -24.63 -15.05
C ILE A 719 -6.27 -24.34 -14.99
N GLY A 720 -7.11 -25.12 -15.70
CA GLY A 720 -8.57 -25.03 -15.63
C GLY A 720 -9.17 -25.45 -14.28
N ASP A 721 -8.44 -26.21 -13.45
CA ASP A 721 -8.91 -26.60 -12.11
C ASP A 721 -8.83 -25.44 -11.10
N ALA A 722 -8.14 -24.34 -11.44
CA ALA A 722 -8.04 -23.12 -10.62
C ALA A 722 -9.32 -22.25 -10.63
N TYR A 723 -10.30 -22.57 -11.48
CA TYR A 723 -11.49 -21.74 -11.68
C TYR A 723 -12.79 -22.55 -11.61
N ILE A 724 -13.83 -21.97 -11.01
CA ILE A 724 -15.10 -22.66 -10.73
C ILE A 724 -15.76 -23.17 -12.02
N GLU A 725 -15.76 -22.37 -13.08
CA GLU A 725 -16.44 -22.63 -14.35
C GLU A 725 -15.79 -23.76 -15.16
N THR A 726 -14.49 -23.98 -14.98
CA THR A 726 -13.69 -24.90 -15.80
C THR A 726 -13.19 -26.11 -15.03
N ASN A 727 -13.32 -26.10 -13.70
CA ASN A 727 -12.90 -27.20 -12.85
C ASN A 727 -13.79 -28.44 -13.10
N LYS A 728 -13.14 -29.55 -13.49
CA LYS A 728 -13.85 -30.80 -13.86
C LYS A 728 -14.33 -31.59 -12.63
N THR A 729 -13.84 -31.29 -11.43
CA THR A 729 -14.22 -31.98 -10.19
C THR A 729 -15.54 -31.47 -9.60
N THR A 730 -15.94 -30.21 -9.88
CA THR A 730 -17.23 -29.63 -9.48
C THR A 730 -18.38 -30.00 -10.42
N ALA A 731 -18.08 -30.41 -11.66
CA ALA A 731 -19.07 -30.82 -12.66
C ALA A 731 -19.86 -32.10 -12.32
N SER A 732 -19.55 -32.80 -11.21
CA SER A 732 -20.34 -33.95 -10.73
C SER A 732 -21.32 -33.63 -9.57
N GLY A 733 -21.44 -32.36 -9.13
CA GLY A 733 -22.16 -32.02 -7.89
C GLY A 733 -23.41 -31.14 -7.99
N SER A 734 -23.59 -30.32 -9.04
CA SER A 734 -24.65 -29.29 -9.06
C SER A 734 -25.52 -29.40 -10.31
N SER A 735 -26.60 -30.17 -10.24
CA SER A 735 -27.72 -30.03 -11.17
C SER A 735 -28.74 -29.07 -10.61
N ALA A 736 -28.88 -27.91 -11.27
CA ALA A 736 -30.00 -27.01 -11.11
C ALA A 736 -31.32 -27.75 -11.36
N SER A 737 -32.29 -27.55 -10.48
CA SER A 737 -33.63 -28.12 -10.55
C SER A 737 -34.41 -27.58 -11.74
N THR A 738 -34.73 -28.43 -12.71
CA THR A 738 -35.94 -28.29 -13.54
C THR A 738 -36.63 -29.63 -13.69
N SER A 739 -37.95 -29.60 -13.53
CA SER A 739 -38.83 -30.75 -13.30
C SER A 739 -39.26 -31.49 -14.57
N ALA A 740 -39.22 -32.82 -14.46
CA ALA A 740 -40.12 -33.85 -15.02
C ALA A 740 -40.05 -34.23 -16.51
N GLY A 741 -39.72 -35.51 -16.76
CA GLY A 741 -39.94 -36.20 -18.05
C GLY A 741 -39.27 -37.58 -18.21
N ASP A 742 -39.72 -38.57 -17.43
CA ASP A 742 -39.77 -40.04 -17.64
C ASP A 742 -38.63 -40.89 -18.30
N ALA A 743 -38.33 -41.98 -17.58
CA ALA A 743 -37.78 -43.31 -17.95
C ALA A 743 -36.61 -43.52 -18.94
N THR A 744 -35.49 -44.09 -18.47
CA THR A 744 -35.16 -45.55 -18.60
C THR A 744 -33.80 -45.93 -17.98
N LYS A 745 -33.72 -47.17 -17.46
CA LYS A 745 -32.60 -47.81 -16.76
C LYS A 745 -31.41 -48.15 -17.66
N SER A 746 -30.18 -48.01 -17.15
CA SER A 746 -29.09 -48.98 -17.39
C SER A 746 -27.92 -48.78 -16.41
N SER A 747 -27.47 -49.90 -15.83
CA SER A 747 -26.39 -50.10 -14.86
C SER A 747 -24.98 -49.94 -15.43
N ASN A 748 -24.01 -49.41 -14.66
CA ASN A 748 -22.77 -50.14 -14.28
C ASN A 748 -21.77 -49.33 -13.42
N SER A 749 -21.29 -50.01 -12.36
CA SER A 749 -19.91 -50.07 -11.87
C SER A 749 -19.19 -48.79 -11.42
N ILE A 750 -19.22 -48.56 -10.10
CA ILE A 750 -18.35 -47.66 -9.33
C ILE A 750 -16.89 -48.17 -9.37
N ARG A 751 -15.95 -47.32 -9.81
CA ARG A 751 -14.51 -47.44 -9.53
C ARG A 751 -14.14 -46.37 -8.50
N GLN A 752 -13.93 -46.79 -7.26
CA GLN A 752 -13.21 -46.04 -6.23
C GLN A 752 -11.73 -46.39 -6.30
N SER A 753 -10.85 -45.38 -6.16
CA SER A 753 -9.52 -45.44 -5.54
C SER A 753 -8.71 -44.17 -5.87
N PRO A 754 -7.59 -43.87 -5.18
CA PRO A 754 -7.33 -44.01 -3.73
C PRO A 754 -6.50 -42.81 -3.19
N PHE A 755 -6.65 -42.46 -1.92
CA PHE A 755 -5.55 -41.85 -1.15
C PHE A 755 -5.64 -42.33 0.30
N GLU A 756 -4.95 -43.42 0.59
CA GLU A 756 -4.45 -43.74 1.93
C GLU A 756 -3.30 -44.74 1.83
N SER A 757 -2.48 -44.75 2.90
CA SER A 757 -1.32 -45.59 3.23
C SER A 757 0.05 -45.06 2.79
N LEU A 758 1.12 -45.09 3.61
CA LEU A 758 1.40 -45.92 4.80
C LEU A 758 2.63 -45.34 5.54
N VAL A 759 2.65 -45.34 6.88
CA VAL A 759 3.88 -45.54 7.66
C VAL A 759 3.59 -46.56 8.77
N ALA A 760 4.18 -47.75 8.65
CA ALA A 760 4.29 -48.70 9.75
C ALA A 760 5.64 -49.42 9.66
N THR A 761 6.47 -49.22 10.68
CA THR A 761 7.79 -49.84 10.83
C THR A 761 7.68 -51.16 11.60
N THR A 762 8.30 -52.19 11.04
CA THR A 762 8.43 -53.55 11.55
C THR A 762 9.23 -53.64 12.85
N LEU A 763 8.72 -54.40 13.83
CA LEU A 763 9.57 -55.07 14.84
C LEU A 763 8.97 -56.44 15.17
N ILE A 764 9.71 -57.49 14.81
CA ILE A 764 9.42 -58.90 15.06
C ILE A 764 10.03 -59.28 16.41
N VAL A 765 9.26 -59.84 17.35
CA VAL A 765 9.59 -61.09 18.10
C VAL A 765 8.28 -61.72 18.64
N GLY A 766 7.90 -62.85 18.06
CA GLY A 766 7.79 -64.13 18.77
C GLY A 766 6.77 -64.39 19.89
N VAL A 767 5.87 -65.33 19.56
CA VAL A 767 5.54 -66.54 20.35
C VAL A 767 4.33 -66.48 21.32
N SER A 768 3.28 -67.18 20.87
CA SER A 768 2.35 -68.06 21.61
C SER A 768 1.19 -67.49 22.43
N GLY A 769 -0.02 -67.77 21.93
CA GLY A 769 -0.82 -68.82 22.54
C GLY A 769 -2.15 -68.42 23.17
N PHE A 770 -3.21 -69.11 22.72
CA PHE A 770 -4.54 -69.28 23.35
C PHE A 770 -5.45 -68.04 23.41
N ALA A 771 -6.77 -68.10 23.29
CA ALA A 771 -7.78 -69.05 22.81
C ALA A 771 -9.13 -68.38 23.15
N PHE A 772 -10.13 -68.49 22.27
CA PHE A 772 -11.59 -68.34 22.54
C PHE A 772 -12.08 -67.01 23.19
N GLY A 773 -13.15 -66.36 22.76
CA GLY A 773 -14.19 -66.71 21.81
C GLY A 773 -15.33 -65.67 21.89
N VAL A 774 -16.10 -65.60 20.79
CA VAL A 774 -17.57 -65.48 20.70
C VAL A 774 -18.28 -64.42 21.57
N PHE A 775 -18.84 -63.38 20.93
CA PHE A 775 -20.30 -63.12 20.75
C PHE A 775 -20.46 -61.71 20.13
N LEU A 776 -20.82 -61.57 18.86
CA LEU A 776 -22.18 -61.49 18.29
C LEU A 776 -23.02 -60.28 18.74
N SER A 777 -23.34 -59.48 17.72
CA SER A 777 -24.64 -58.90 17.35
C SER A 777 -25.12 -57.54 17.88
N ARG A 778 -25.41 -56.71 16.86
CA ARG A 778 -26.57 -55.82 16.65
C ARG A 778 -26.57 -54.51 17.44
N PHE A 779 -26.83 -53.33 16.86
CA PHE A 779 -27.53 -52.97 15.61
C PHE A 779 -26.77 -51.88 14.86
#